data_AF-A0A9F5IP11-F1
#
_entry.id   AF-A0A9F5IP11-F1
#
_cell.length_a   1.000
_cell.length_b   1.000
_cell.length_c   1.000
_cell.angle_alpha   90.00
_cell.angle_beta   90.00
_cell.angle_gamma   90.00
#
_symmetry.space_group_name_H-M   'P 1'
#
loop_
_entity.id
_entity.type
_entity.pdbx_description
1 polymer ?
#
loop_
_entity_poly.entity_id
_entity_poly.type
_entity_poly.pdbx_seq_one_letter_code
_entity_poly.pdbx_strand_id
1 'polypeptide(L)'
;MKMALASGQFWYRWTNDYFLLTIISWGLLSHVDAWTYHFGAKSDLNWEDARTFCQTWYTDLVAIQNKEEIVHLNAVLPKHSKYYWIGIRKINNTWTWVGTQKALTQEAENWAFREPNNRLSNQDCVEIYIKRNVEAGKWNDEPCWKKKRALCYKASCQPSSCNERSECVETIGNYTCRCYPGFYGPLCENTVKCKEFGPLHQALLMNCTHPLERFSYRSRCSFKCDKGFTTIGPAHLQCLPSGQWAAEVPQCAAIQCQPLNIPVNGNFSCIHIHGEFHYQSSCNFRCEEGFLINGAETIMCGASGKWSASEPTCQVKQCQPVRPPARGMMDCVNPIGVYSYNSTCSFACETGFQLSDSQTLICSASGQWTSHVPACQAVQCQSLKAPAHGNTTCVHLHGEFQYQSSCTFFCTEGFHLLGKEVTECTASGEWTAPAPVCQAAKCPFLHRPANGHLKCLHPHSHFAYGSSCNFSCNAGFQLVGLATLECTALGNWTQEMPYCKAVQCPPLKTPENGKENCSNTYGHFAYYSSCIFSCNSGFELAGSEKLNCTDQGNWTGETPVCKALKCPELHAPKNGQLKCSHPYGNFTYNTSCVFSCDTGFIKIGSKRLNCMAMGEWTGFAPLCKAIKCPPLRETENMKKNCSHPWGSFSYSSGCRFSCIEGFILNGTSRMQCQPDGRWSAEMPVCQESTAIYLKQVLLYTGGVTAVLVAALISGGLIALAIKRLSKKEERLLNDTSDLGVPGVYSNSAYGSVS
;
A
#
# COMPACT_ATOMS: atom_id res chain seq x y z
N MET A 1 67.07 -14.97 -35.95
CA MET A 1 68.46 -14.46 -35.75
C MET A 1 69.43 -15.51 -36.31
N LYS A 2 70.49 -15.13 -37.03
CA LYS A 2 71.44 -16.08 -37.69
C LYS A 2 72.88 -15.84 -37.21
N MET A 3 73.52 -16.85 -36.62
CA MET A 3 74.97 -17.15 -36.65
C MET A 3 75.10 -18.69 -36.47
N ALA A 4 75.95 -19.51 -37.10
CA ALA A 4 77.09 -19.42 -38.05
C ALA A 4 78.44 -19.87 -37.45
N LEU A 5 79.25 -20.58 -38.27
CA LEU A 5 80.67 -20.97 -38.05
C LEU A 5 80.90 -22.08 -36.98
N ALA A 6 81.96 -22.92 -37.03
CA ALA A 6 82.92 -23.22 -38.11
C ALA A 6 83.61 -24.61 -37.98
N SER A 7 84.20 -25.01 -39.12
CA SER A 7 84.99 -26.18 -39.53
C SER A 7 86.26 -26.62 -38.78
N GLY A 8 86.66 -27.90 -38.98
CA GLY A 8 88.06 -28.41 -38.97
C GLY A 8 88.29 -29.71 -38.17
N GLN A 9 89.33 -30.54 -38.36
CA GLN A 9 90.27 -30.80 -39.49
C GLN A 9 91.08 -32.11 -39.19
N PHE A 10 92.03 -32.52 -40.06
CA PHE A 10 93.11 -33.53 -39.86
C PHE A 10 92.88 -35.06 -39.97
N TRP A 11 93.10 -35.55 -41.20
CA TRP A 11 93.93 -36.69 -41.65
C TRP A 11 94.92 -37.39 -40.68
N TYR A 12 95.12 -38.72 -40.84
CA TYR A 12 96.41 -39.47 -40.96
C TYR A 12 96.09 -40.92 -41.45
N ARG A 13 96.53 -41.37 -42.66
CA ARG A 13 97.73 -42.17 -43.00
C ARG A 13 97.73 -43.62 -42.43
N TRP A 14 97.33 -44.66 -43.18
CA TRP A 14 98.05 -45.45 -44.23
C TRP A 14 99.07 -46.50 -43.72
N THR A 15 98.78 -47.77 -44.03
CA THR A 15 99.64 -48.95 -44.33
C THR A 15 100.88 -49.27 -43.49
N ASN A 16 101.07 -50.58 -43.22
CA ASN A 16 102.36 -51.22 -43.52
C ASN A 16 102.17 -52.68 -43.98
N ASP A 17 103.17 -53.25 -44.64
CA ASP A 17 103.05 -54.44 -45.50
C ASP A 17 104.36 -55.27 -45.52
N TYR A 18 104.28 -56.52 -45.98
CA TYR A 18 105.38 -57.38 -46.47
C TYR A 18 106.51 -57.95 -45.55
N PHE A 19 107.00 -59.12 -46.01
CA PHE A 19 108.34 -59.74 -45.92
C PHE A 19 108.96 -60.24 -44.59
N LEU A 20 109.21 -61.57 -44.54
CA LEU A 20 110.51 -62.26 -44.38
C LEU A 20 110.26 -63.79 -44.28
N LEU A 21 110.45 -64.56 -45.35
CA LEU A 21 111.62 -65.43 -45.66
C LEU A 21 111.61 -66.83 -45.01
N THR A 22 112.41 -67.75 -45.58
CA THR A 22 112.27 -69.21 -45.43
C THR A 22 113.60 -69.95 -45.14
N ILE A 23 113.47 -71.23 -44.75
CA ILE A 23 114.51 -72.30 -44.66
C ILE A 23 115.41 -72.29 -43.40
N ILE A 24 115.82 -73.50 -42.98
CA ILE A 24 116.77 -73.88 -41.91
C ILE A 24 116.19 -73.71 -40.48
N SER A 25 115.59 -74.69 -39.78
CA SER A 25 115.69 -76.17 -39.65
C SER A 25 116.46 -76.65 -38.40
N TRP A 26 116.03 -77.82 -37.87
CA TRP A 26 116.52 -78.55 -36.68
C TRP A 26 116.18 -77.97 -35.30
N GLY A 27 115.69 -78.83 -34.39
CA GLY A 27 115.36 -78.51 -32.99
C GLY A 27 113.97 -77.87 -32.79
N LEU A 28 113.02 -78.45 -32.05
CA LEU A 28 112.97 -79.78 -31.44
C LEU A 28 111.72 -80.52 -31.96
N LEU A 29 111.92 -81.66 -32.61
CA LEU A 29 110.96 -82.75 -32.44
C LEU A 29 111.19 -83.27 -31.03
N SER A 30 110.31 -82.87 -30.09
CA SER A 30 110.15 -83.59 -28.84
C SER A 30 109.75 -85.02 -29.21
N HIS A 31 110.67 -85.97 -29.04
CA HIS A 31 110.37 -87.38 -29.25
C HIS A 31 109.25 -87.78 -28.28
N VAL A 32 108.03 -87.90 -28.81
CA VAL A 32 106.97 -88.61 -28.12
C VAL A 32 107.44 -90.05 -28.02
N ASP A 33 107.80 -90.45 -26.79
CA ASP A 33 108.29 -91.79 -26.49
C ASP A 33 107.12 -92.77 -26.61
N ALA A 34 106.86 -93.16 -27.85
CA ALA A 34 105.69 -93.94 -28.26
C ALA A 34 105.62 -95.30 -27.55
N TRP A 35 104.40 -95.79 -27.32
CA TRP A 35 104.17 -97.13 -26.79
C TRP A 35 104.78 -98.16 -27.73
N THR A 36 105.92 -98.73 -27.34
CA THR A 36 106.84 -99.47 -28.23
C THR A 36 107.27 -100.79 -27.62
N TYR A 37 107.40 -101.80 -28.47
CA TYR A 37 107.67 -103.19 -28.09
C TYR A 37 109.11 -103.58 -28.39
N HIS A 38 109.78 -104.19 -27.42
CA HIS A 38 111.20 -104.51 -27.46
C HIS A 38 111.45 -105.95 -26.99
N PHE A 39 112.53 -106.61 -27.41
CA PHE A 39 112.78 -108.00 -27.01
C PHE A 39 114.25 -108.34 -26.76
N GLY A 40 114.47 -109.32 -25.88
CA GLY A 40 115.80 -109.85 -25.56
C GLY A 40 116.44 -110.56 -26.76
N ALA A 41 117.30 -109.87 -27.50
CA ALA A 41 117.83 -110.38 -28.77
C ALA A 41 118.97 -111.41 -28.65
N LYS A 42 119.71 -111.41 -27.53
CA LYS A 42 120.99 -112.13 -27.37
C LYS A 42 120.94 -113.39 -26.48
N SER A 43 119.88 -113.63 -25.72
CA SER A 43 119.79 -114.77 -24.80
C SER A 43 118.33 -115.17 -24.51
N ASP A 44 118.12 -116.46 -24.25
CA ASP A 44 116.87 -116.97 -23.71
C ASP A 44 116.93 -117.00 -22.17
N LEU A 45 115.91 -116.46 -21.53
CA LEU A 45 115.83 -116.19 -20.10
C LEU A 45 114.68 -116.97 -19.46
N ASN A 46 114.78 -117.28 -18.16
CA ASN A 46 113.60 -117.68 -17.38
C ASN A 46 112.65 -116.47 -17.24
N TRP A 47 111.40 -116.68 -16.81
CA TRP A 47 110.42 -115.58 -16.78
C TRP A 47 110.81 -114.43 -15.82
N GLU A 48 111.43 -114.73 -14.68
CA GLU A 48 111.82 -113.72 -13.67
C GLU A 48 113.04 -112.90 -14.13
N ASP A 49 114.05 -113.57 -14.73
CA ASP A 49 115.16 -112.93 -15.44
C ASP A 49 114.64 -112.04 -16.59
N ALA A 50 113.65 -112.54 -17.33
CA ALA A 50 113.02 -111.82 -18.44
C ALA A 50 112.27 -110.56 -17.97
N ARG A 51 111.57 -110.65 -16.82
CA ARG A 51 110.94 -109.49 -16.20
C ARG A 51 111.96 -108.47 -15.74
N THR A 52 112.98 -108.92 -15.00
CA THR A 52 114.06 -108.07 -14.49
C THR A 52 114.76 -107.32 -15.63
N PHE A 53 115.03 -108.01 -16.76
CA PHE A 53 115.53 -107.39 -17.98
C PHE A 53 114.58 -106.29 -18.50
N CYS A 54 113.28 -106.56 -18.63
CA CYS A 54 112.34 -105.58 -19.13
C CYS A 54 112.20 -104.35 -18.23
N GLN A 55 112.19 -104.52 -16.90
CA GLN A 55 112.11 -103.41 -15.94
C GLN A 55 113.42 -102.61 -15.83
N THR A 56 114.56 -103.18 -16.22
CA THR A 56 115.87 -102.48 -16.20
C THR A 56 116.05 -101.54 -17.40
N TRP A 57 115.48 -101.89 -18.56
CA TRP A 57 115.73 -101.19 -19.83
C TRP A 57 114.48 -100.56 -20.48
N TYR A 58 113.28 -100.91 -20.00
CA TYR A 58 111.98 -100.47 -20.49
C TYR A 58 111.01 -100.30 -19.29
N THR A 59 109.69 -100.34 -19.49
CA THR A 59 108.70 -100.23 -18.39
C THR A 59 108.51 -101.57 -17.67
N ASP A 60 108.06 -102.62 -18.36
CA ASP A 60 107.97 -104.00 -17.84
C ASP A 60 107.82 -104.99 -19.01
N LEU A 61 107.61 -106.29 -18.75
CA LEU A 61 107.09 -107.24 -19.73
C LEU A 61 105.75 -106.75 -20.30
N VAL A 62 105.49 -106.99 -21.59
CA VAL A 62 104.28 -106.48 -22.28
C VAL A 62 103.00 -106.87 -21.55
N ALA A 63 102.18 -105.86 -21.27
CA ALA A 63 100.82 -105.96 -20.78
C ALA A 63 99.83 -105.67 -21.92
N ILE A 64 99.30 -106.73 -22.54
CA ILE A 64 98.50 -106.62 -23.77
C ILE A 64 97.09 -106.11 -23.43
N GLN A 65 96.67 -105.03 -24.11
CA GLN A 65 95.42 -104.31 -23.83
C GLN A 65 94.22 -104.85 -24.63
N ASN A 66 94.44 -105.30 -25.87
CA ASN A 66 93.39 -105.75 -26.79
C ASN A 66 93.93 -106.75 -27.85
N LYS A 67 93.06 -107.24 -28.74
CA LYS A 67 93.44 -108.23 -29.77
C LYS A 67 94.14 -107.61 -30.97
N GLU A 68 93.92 -106.32 -31.23
CA GLU A 68 94.59 -105.54 -32.26
C GLU A 68 96.10 -105.43 -31.95
N GLU A 69 96.45 -105.24 -30.68
CA GLU A 69 97.84 -105.31 -30.20
C GLU A 69 98.47 -106.70 -30.42
N ILE A 70 97.72 -107.79 -30.23
CA ILE A 70 98.22 -109.16 -30.51
C ILE A 70 98.51 -109.34 -32.00
N VAL A 71 97.62 -108.86 -32.86
CA VAL A 71 97.82 -108.90 -34.32
C VAL A 71 99.05 -108.08 -34.70
N HIS A 72 99.24 -106.90 -34.11
CA HIS A 72 100.44 -106.08 -34.29
C HIS A 72 101.71 -106.81 -33.84
N LEU A 73 101.76 -107.32 -32.60
CA LEU A 73 102.89 -108.06 -32.04
C LEU A 73 103.27 -109.27 -32.91
N ASN A 74 102.27 -110.07 -33.31
CA ASN A 74 102.48 -111.23 -34.16
C ASN A 74 102.88 -110.86 -35.61
N ALA A 75 102.59 -109.64 -36.07
CA ALA A 75 103.08 -109.12 -37.36
C ALA A 75 104.53 -108.61 -37.27
N VAL A 76 104.88 -107.81 -36.26
CA VAL A 76 106.19 -107.14 -36.18
C VAL A 76 107.32 -108.03 -35.62
N LEU A 77 107.04 -108.88 -34.64
CA LEU A 77 108.08 -109.64 -33.95
C LEU A 77 108.66 -110.78 -34.82
N PRO A 78 109.97 -111.09 -34.75
CA PRO A 78 110.55 -112.20 -35.50
C PRO A 78 110.19 -113.55 -34.87
N LYS A 79 110.00 -114.58 -35.70
CA LYS A 79 109.72 -115.95 -35.26
C LYS A 79 110.90 -116.48 -34.42
N HIS A 80 110.60 -117.09 -33.27
CA HIS A 80 111.63 -117.68 -32.40
C HIS A 80 111.30 -119.13 -32.03
N SER A 81 112.31 -120.00 -31.98
CA SER A 81 112.13 -121.46 -31.78
C SER A 81 111.67 -121.84 -30.37
N LYS A 82 111.86 -120.97 -29.39
CA LYS A 82 111.38 -121.13 -28.01
C LYS A 82 110.31 -120.09 -27.61
N TYR A 83 109.76 -119.37 -28.59
CA TYR A 83 108.76 -118.31 -28.38
C TYR A 83 109.24 -117.18 -27.43
N TYR A 84 108.29 -116.41 -26.88
CA TYR A 84 108.52 -115.22 -26.05
C TYR A 84 107.68 -115.27 -24.77
N TRP A 85 108.23 -114.78 -23.66
CA TRP A 85 107.51 -114.54 -22.40
C TRP A 85 106.73 -113.22 -22.45
N ILE A 86 105.49 -113.21 -21.97
CA ILE A 86 104.66 -112.00 -21.79
C ILE A 86 104.36 -111.73 -20.30
N GLY A 87 103.93 -110.50 -19.99
CA GLY A 87 103.85 -109.96 -18.63
C GLY A 87 102.62 -110.42 -17.84
N ILE A 88 102.17 -111.66 -17.99
CA ILE A 88 100.97 -112.19 -17.32
C ILE A 88 101.31 -113.44 -16.51
N ARG A 89 100.86 -113.45 -15.25
CA ARG A 89 100.99 -114.58 -14.32
C ARG A 89 99.69 -114.89 -13.59
N LYS A 90 99.59 -116.10 -13.04
CA LYS A 90 98.45 -116.56 -12.26
C LYS A 90 98.63 -116.20 -10.78
N ILE A 91 98.10 -115.03 -10.38
CA ILE A 91 98.20 -114.52 -9.00
C ILE A 91 96.86 -114.72 -8.31
N ASN A 92 96.83 -115.43 -7.18
CA ASN A 92 95.60 -115.75 -6.43
C ASN A 92 94.46 -116.31 -7.32
N ASN A 93 94.80 -117.27 -8.18
CA ASN A 93 93.95 -117.85 -9.24
C ASN A 93 93.51 -116.92 -10.39
N THR A 94 93.84 -115.62 -10.36
CA THR A 94 93.51 -114.67 -11.43
C THR A 94 94.70 -114.38 -12.34
N TRP A 95 94.50 -114.50 -13.65
CA TRP A 95 95.50 -114.07 -14.64
C TRP A 95 95.63 -112.54 -14.62
N THR A 96 96.81 -112.03 -14.28
CA THR A 96 97.05 -110.63 -13.97
C THR A 96 98.27 -110.10 -14.73
N TRP A 97 98.14 -108.93 -15.35
CA TRP A 97 99.23 -108.23 -16.02
C TRP A 97 100.15 -107.57 -14.99
N VAL A 98 101.35 -108.11 -14.83
CA VAL A 98 102.24 -107.79 -13.70
C VAL A 98 102.77 -106.36 -13.71
N GLY A 99 102.90 -105.76 -14.91
CA GLY A 99 103.40 -104.39 -15.09
C GLY A 99 102.36 -103.29 -14.94
N THR A 100 101.06 -103.61 -15.06
CA THR A 100 99.95 -102.65 -14.88
C THR A 100 99.08 -102.93 -13.66
N GLN A 101 99.30 -104.08 -13.00
CA GLN A 101 98.50 -104.63 -11.89
C GLN A 101 97.01 -104.86 -12.22
N LYS A 102 96.64 -104.80 -13.51
CA LYS A 102 95.27 -105.05 -13.98
C LYS A 102 95.06 -106.54 -14.22
N ALA A 103 93.88 -107.04 -13.84
CA ALA A 103 93.42 -108.37 -14.25
C ALA A 103 93.27 -108.46 -15.77
N LEU A 104 93.36 -109.67 -16.34
CA LEU A 104 93.12 -109.91 -17.75
C LEU A 104 91.68 -109.54 -18.15
N THR A 105 91.53 -108.71 -19.18
CA THR A 105 90.23 -108.40 -19.79
C THR A 105 89.88 -109.41 -20.87
N GLN A 106 88.58 -109.69 -21.04
CA GLN A 106 88.05 -110.53 -22.12
C GLN A 106 88.38 -109.96 -23.53
N GLU A 107 88.63 -108.65 -23.61
CA GLU A 107 89.08 -107.92 -24.79
C GLU A 107 90.49 -108.35 -25.21
N ALA A 108 91.42 -108.52 -24.27
CA ALA A 108 92.78 -108.97 -24.51
C ALA A 108 92.95 -110.50 -24.58
N GLU A 109 92.10 -111.28 -23.91
CA GLU A 109 92.26 -112.73 -23.74
C GLU A 109 92.45 -113.51 -25.06
N ASN A 110 93.52 -114.32 -25.16
CA ASN A 110 93.86 -115.04 -26.38
C ASN A 110 94.62 -116.38 -26.19
N TRP A 111 94.12 -117.28 -25.34
CA TRP A 111 94.67 -118.63 -25.17
C TRP A 111 94.60 -119.50 -26.43
N ALA A 112 95.51 -120.49 -26.52
CA ALA A 112 95.48 -121.57 -27.51
C ALA A 112 94.44 -122.66 -27.13
N PHE A 113 94.18 -123.59 -28.05
CA PHE A 113 93.19 -124.64 -27.88
C PHE A 113 93.58 -125.60 -26.74
N ARG A 114 92.71 -125.65 -25.71
CA ARG A 114 92.87 -126.38 -24.43
C ARG A 114 93.85 -125.74 -23.44
N GLU A 115 94.35 -124.54 -23.73
CA GLU A 115 95.14 -123.74 -22.78
C GLU A 115 94.24 -122.73 -22.03
N PRO A 116 94.60 -122.33 -20.79
CA PRO A 116 95.74 -122.79 -20.00
C PRO A 116 95.49 -124.14 -19.30
N ASN A 117 96.42 -125.09 -19.43
CA ASN A 117 96.23 -126.48 -19.03
C ASN A 117 96.83 -126.86 -17.66
N ASN A 118 97.75 -126.06 -17.09
CA ASN A 118 98.46 -126.27 -15.82
C ASN A 118 99.02 -127.71 -15.60
N ARG A 119 99.60 -128.29 -16.66
CA ARG A 119 100.28 -129.58 -16.65
C ARG A 119 101.43 -129.60 -15.64
N LEU A 120 101.50 -130.70 -14.87
CA LEU A 120 102.37 -130.87 -13.70
C LEU A 120 102.09 -129.88 -12.54
N SER A 121 100.99 -129.11 -12.58
CA SER A 121 100.57 -128.17 -11.52
C SER A 121 101.61 -127.08 -11.19
N ASN A 122 102.44 -126.70 -12.16
CA ASN A 122 103.55 -125.75 -11.99
C ASN A 122 103.71 -124.77 -13.16
N GLN A 123 102.60 -124.44 -13.83
CA GLN A 123 102.56 -123.48 -14.93
C GLN A 123 101.77 -122.22 -14.51
N ASP A 124 102.48 -121.19 -14.09
CA ASP A 124 101.88 -119.88 -13.73
C ASP A 124 102.45 -118.71 -14.55
N CYS A 125 103.41 -118.96 -15.46
CA CYS A 125 103.97 -118.02 -16.42
C CYS A 125 103.49 -118.32 -17.84
N VAL A 126 103.40 -117.29 -18.70
CA VAL A 126 102.71 -117.40 -20.01
C VAL A 126 103.58 -116.95 -21.18
N GLU A 127 103.59 -117.77 -22.23
CA GLU A 127 104.26 -117.47 -23.50
C GLU A 127 103.29 -117.08 -24.62
N ILE A 128 103.82 -116.43 -25.67
CA ILE A 128 103.08 -116.06 -26.89
C ILE A 128 103.69 -116.67 -28.15
N TYR A 129 102.85 -117.35 -28.95
CA TYR A 129 103.23 -118.10 -30.16
C TYR A 129 103.46 -117.22 -31.40
N ILE A 130 104.43 -116.31 -31.35
CA ILE A 130 104.81 -115.45 -32.48
C ILE A 130 105.14 -116.28 -33.72
N LYS A 131 104.37 -116.08 -34.80
CA LYS A 131 104.56 -116.67 -36.14
C LYS A 131 104.67 -118.20 -36.16
N ARG A 132 103.99 -118.90 -35.23
CA ARG A 132 103.80 -120.37 -35.24
C ARG A 132 102.95 -120.79 -36.44
N ASN A 133 103.19 -121.97 -37.01
CA ASN A 133 102.50 -122.42 -38.25
C ASN A 133 100.99 -122.69 -38.04
N VAL A 134 100.61 -122.96 -36.80
CA VAL A 134 99.25 -123.18 -36.31
C VAL A 134 99.15 -122.37 -35.02
N GLU A 135 98.03 -121.70 -34.78
CA GLU A 135 97.81 -120.87 -33.57
C GLU A 135 98.85 -119.76 -33.34
N ALA A 136 99.16 -119.00 -34.40
CA ALA A 136 99.98 -117.80 -34.28
C ALA A 136 99.34 -116.75 -33.36
N GLY A 137 100.16 -116.09 -32.54
CA GLY A 137 99.71 -115.06 -31.58
C GLY A 137 98.93 -115.57 -30.36
N LYS A 138 98.59 -116.87 -30.31
CA LYS A 138 97.93 -117.50 -29.15
C LYS A 138 98.88 -117.67 -27.96
N TRP A 139 98.31 -117.82 -26.77
CA TRP A 139 99.04 -117.96 -25.50
C TRP A 139 98.98 -119.37 -24.92
N ASN A 140 99.98 -119.72 -24.11
CA ASN A 140 100.13 -121.00 -23.42
C ASN A 140 100.77 -120.80 -22.04
N ASP A 141 100.32 -121.52 -21.01
CA ASP A 141 100.99 -121.56 -19.71
C ASP A 141 102.15 -122.57 -19.70
N GLU A 142 103.23 -122.22 -19.03
CA GLU A 142 104.51 -122.94 -19.08
C GLU A 142 105.28 -122.68 -17.76
N PRO A 143 106.07 -123.65 -17.23
CA PRO A 143 106.80 -123.43 -15.99
C PRO A 143 107.86 -122.33 -16.18
N CYS A 144 107.86 -121.36 -15.26
CA CYS A 144 108.64 -120.12 -15.36
C CYS A 144 110.16 -120.33 -15.60
N TRP A 145 110.70 -121.48 -15.20
CA TRP A 145 112.12 -121.84 -15.39
C TRP A 145 112.51 -122.18 -16.83
N LYS A 146 111.55 -122.33 -17.75
CA LYS A 146 111.81 -122.53 -19.18
C LYS A 146 112.47 -121.29 -19.79
N LYS A 147 113.47 -121.48 -20.66
CA LYS A 147 114.20 -120.37 -21.27
C LYS A 147 113.57 -119.92 -22.59
N LYS A 148 113.07 -118.69 -22.65
CA LYS A 148 112.43 -118.04 -23.82
C LYS A 148 112.91 -116.58 -23.94
N ARG A 149 112.51 -115.85 -25.01
CA ARG A 149 112.86 -114.43 -25.14
C ARG A 149 111.97 -113.53 -24.28
N ALA A 150 112.53 -112.55 -23.59
CA ALA A 150 111.78 -111.48 -22.96
C ALA A 150 111.11 -110.59 -24.03
N LEU A 151 109.86 -110.16 -23.79
CA LEU A 151 109.12 -109.20 -24.63
C LEU A 151 108.58 -108.07 -23.74
N CYS A 152 109.08 -106.86 -23.95
CA CYS A 152 108.94 -105.69 -23.08
C CYS A 152 108.17 -104.54 -23.77
N TYR A 153 107.62 -103.61 -23.00
CA TYR A 153 107.04 -102.34 -23.50
C TYR A 153 107.62 -101.10 -22.81
N LYS A 154 107.43 -99.93 -23.43
CA LYS A 154 107.63 -98.59 -22.85
C LYS A 154 106.32 -97.77 -23.01
N ALA A 155 105.97 -96.89 -22.07
CA ALA A 155 104.70 -96.12 -22.06
C ALA A 155 104.86 -94.62 -22.42
N SER A 156 103.76 -93.91 -22.71
CA SER A 156 103.79 -92.56 -23.34
C SER A 156 103.14 -91.41 -22.55
N CYS A 157 102.03 -91.62 -21.83
CA CYS A 157 101.42 -90.56 -21.01
C CYS A 157 102.36 -90.12 -19.87
N GLN A 158 102.51 -88.80 -19.68
CA GLN A 158 103.29 -88.19 -18.60
C GLN A 158 102.40 -87.25 -17.76
N PRO A 159 102.77 -86.92 -16.50
CA PRO A 159 101.96 -86.02 -15.65
C PRO A 159 101.70 -84.63 -16.25
N SER A 160 102.55 -84.17 -17.17
CA SER A 160 102.41 -82.89 -17.89
C SER A 160 101.83 -83.02 -19.30
N SER A 161 101.33 -84.19 -19.70
CA SER A 161 100.80 -84.44 -21.06
C SER A 161 99.49 -83.68 -21.34
N CYS A 162 98.70 -83.39 -20.32
CA CYS A 162 97.39 -82.74 -20.39
C CYS A 162 97.24 -81.67 -19.30
N ASN A 163 96.26 -80.78 -19.46
CA ASN A 163 95.91 -79.75 -18.47
C ASN A 163 95.14 -80.37 -17.30
N GLU A 164 95.13 -79.74 -16.11
CA GLU A 164 94.32 -80.15 -14.95
C GLU A 164 92.80 -80.26 -15.24
N ARG A 165 92.36 -79.71 -16.38
CA ARG A 165 90.98 -79.70 -16.86
C ARG A 165 90.68 -80.85 -17.84
N SER A 166 91.54 -81.85 -17.90
CA SER A 166 91.42 -83.01 -18.78
C SER A 166 92.17 -84.26 -18.28
N GLU A 167 91.99 -85.37 -19.00
CA GLU A 167 92.50 -86.70 -18.65
C GLU A 167 93.33 -87.27 -19.81
N CYS A 168 94.53 -87.83 -19.52
CA CYS A 168 95.42 -88.42 -20.53
C CYS A 168 94.98 -89.84 -20.88
N VAL A 169 94.83 -90.13 -22.17
CA VAL A 169 94.45 -91.45 -22.70
C VAL A 169 95.51 -91.95 -23.67
N GLU A 170 96.12 -93.09 -23.33
CA GLU A 170 97.10 -93.79 -24.16
C GLU A 170 96.45 -94.33 -25.45
N THR A 171 97.18 -94.27 -26.57
CA THR A 171 96.77 -94.82 -27.87
C THR A 171 97.97 -95.47 -28.58
N ILE A 172 97.76 -96.19 -29.68
CA ILE A 172 98.84 -96.87 -30.40
C ILE A 172 99.78 -95.82 -31.02
N GLY A 173 100.91 -95.57 -30.36
CA GLY A 173 101.97 -94.66 -30.80
C GLY A 173 101.86 -93.20 -30.34
N ASN A 174 100.83 -92.82 -29.57
CA ASN A 174 100.62 -91.44 -29.09
C ASN A 174 99.66 -91.40 -27.88
N TYR A 175 99.41 -90.23 -27.29
CA TYR A 175 98.33 -90.01 -26.32
C TYR A 175 97.32 -88.94 -26.80
N THR A 176 96.18 -88.82 -26.12
CA THR A 176 95.17 -87.76 -26.32
C THR A 176 94.63 -87.23 -24.99
N CYS A 177 94.09 -86.00 -24.97
CA CYS A 177 93.52 -85.37 -23.78
C CYS A 177 91.98 -85.27 -23.86
N ARG A 178 91.27 -85.76 -22.84
CA ARG A 178 89.80 -85.72 -22.75
C ARG A 178 89.32 -84.56 -21.87
N CYS A 179 88.71 -83.52 -22.45
CA CYS A 179 88.32 -82.29 -21.75
C CYS A 179 87.10 -82.44 -20.82
N TYR A 180 87.12 -81.72 -19.69
CA TYR A 180 85.94 -81.54 -18.85
C TYR A 180 84.93 -80.52 -19.46
N PRO A 181 83.62 -80.61 -19.14
CA PRO A 181 82.59 -79.76 -19.74
C PRO A 181 82.83 -78.25 -19.56
N GLY A 182 82.76 -77.52 -20.67
CA GLY A 182 82.99 -76.06 -20.75
C GLY A 182 84.42 -75.64 -21.13
N PHE A 183 85.31 -76.62 -21.38
CA PHE A 183 86.67 -76.41 -21.88
C PHE A 183 86.89 -77.14 -23.21
N TYR A 184 87.74 -76.60 -24.10
CA TYR A 184 88.02 -77.19 -25.41
C TYR A 184 89.42 -76.81 -25.94
N GLY A 185 89.87 -77.50 -26.99
CA GLY A 185 91.22 -77.37 -27.57
C GLY A 185 92.04 -78.66 -27.37
N PRO A 186 93.17 -78.84 -28.08
CA PRO A 186 94.00 -80.04 -28.00
C PRO A 186 94.55 -80.32 -26.60
N LEU A 187 94.71 -79.29 -25.75
CA LEU A 187 95.11 -79.41 -24.35
C LEU A 187 93.98 -78.94 -23.40
N CYS A 188 92.77 -78.74 -23.92
CA CYS A 188 91.60 -78.24 -23.18
C CYS A 188 91.80 -76.84 -22.57
N GLU A 189 92.56 -76.01 -23.27
CA GLU A 189 93.06 -74.71 -22.82
C GLU A 189 92.06 -73.56 -22.95
N ASN A 190 91.08 -73.65 -23.86
CA ASN A 190 90.11 -72.59 -24.15
C ASN A 190 88.82 -72.73 -23.32
N THR A 191 88.17 -71.60 -22.99
CA THR A 191 86.88 -71.60 -22.27
C THR A 191 85.71 -71.30 -23.21
N VAL A 192 84.59 -72.03 -23.08
CA VAL A 192 83.39 -71.79 -23.89
C VAL A 192 82.77 -70.44 -23.51
N LYS A 193 82.41 -69.63 -24.52
CA LYS A 193 81.88 -68.26 -24.34
C LYS A 193 80.39 -68.18 -24.66
N CYS A 194 79.64 -67.44 -23.84
CA CYS A 194 78.25 -67.10 -24.09
C CYS A 194 78.13 -65.77 -24.84
N LYS A 195 77.05 -65.61 -25.60
CA LYS A 195 76.72 -64.39 -26.34
C LYS A 195 76.61 -63.19 -25.38
N GLU A 196 77.22 -62.06 -25.74
CA GLU A 196 77.10 -60.81 -24.98
C GLU A 196 75.66 -60.23 -25.05
N PHE A 197 75.25 -59.53 -24.00
CA PHE A 197 73.95 -58.86 -23.97
C PHE A 197 73.96 -57.58 -24.83
N GLY A 198 72.89 -57.37 -25.59
CA GLY A 198 72.70 -56.14 -26.37
C GLY A 198 72.31 -54.94 -25.50
N PRO A 199 71.93 -53.79 -26.11
CA PRO A 199 71.42 -52.64 -25.38
C PRO A 199 70.18 -53.04 -24.56
N LEU A 200 70.32 -52.98 -23.23
CA LEU A 200 69.25 -53.30 -22.29
C LEU A 200 68.24 -52.15 -22.18
N HIS A 201 67.01 -52.47 -21.76
CA HIS A 201 65.99 -51.47 -21.46
C HIS A 201 66.46 -50.55 -20.31
N GLN A 202 66.19 -49.25 -20.39
CA GLN A 202 66.82 -48.24 -19.54
C GLN A 202 66.58 -48.44 -18.03
N ALA A 203 65.43 -49.01 -17.63
CA ALA A 203 65.11 -49.32 -16.25
C ALA A 203 65.66 -50.68 -15.74
N LEU A 204 66.50 -51.40 -16.53
CA LEU A 204 67.06 -52.71 -16.18
C LEU A 204 68.56 -52.59 -15.86
N LEU A 205 68.91 -52.64 -14.58
CA LEU A 205 70.29 -52.67 -14.11
C LEU A 205 70.84 -54.11 -14.16
N MET A 206 72.04 -54.27 -14.72
CA MET A 206 72.75 -55.55 -14.79
C MET A 206 74.12 -55.43 -14.12
N ASN A 207 74.48 -56.45 -13.31
CA ASN A 207 75.81 -56.59 -12.71
C ASN A 207 76.31 -58.02 -12.92
N CYS A 208 77.53 -58.20 -13.44
CA CYS A 208 78.08 -59.49 -13.87
C CYS A 208 79.40 -59.84 -13.17
N THR A 209 79.59 -61.13 -12.91
CA THR A 209 80.80 -61.72 -12.34
C THR A 209 81.39 -62.73 -13.32
N HIS A 210 82.71 -62.69 -13.49
CA HIS A 210 83.44 -63.43 -14.53
C HIS A 210 84.63 -64.20 -13.92
N PRO A 211 84.44 -65.46 -13.47
CA PRO A 211 85.49 -66.21 -12.76
C PRO A 211 86.65 -66.72 -13.63
N LEU A 212 86.54 -66.64 -14.95
CA LEU A 212 87.52 -67.13 -15.92
C LEU A 212 87.81 -66.06 -16.99
N GLU A 213 86.86 -65.82 -17.89
CA GLU A 213 86.90 -64.75 -18.88
C GLU A 213 85.56 -64.01 -18.93
N ARG A 214 85.52 -62.84 -19.56
CA ARG A 214 84.26 -62.10 -19.76
C ARG A 214 83.27 -62.95 -20.54
N PHE A 215 82.07 -63.10 -19.97
CA PHE A 215 80.96 -63.90 -20.47
C PHE A 215 81.27 -65.38 -20.81
N SER A 216 82.37 -65.95 -20.28
CA SER A 216 82.64 -67.39 -20.45
C SER A 216 81.98 -68.27 -19.40
N TYR A 217 82.04 -69.59 -19.59
CA TYR A 217 81.45 -70.61 -18.73
C TYR A 217 81.67 -70.31 -17.22
N ARG A 218 80.59 -70.48 -16.43
CA ARG A 218 80.47 -70.08 -15.01
C ARG A 218 80.39 -68.56 -14.76
N SER A 219 80.46 -67.69 -15.76
CA SER A 219 80.04 -66.29 -15.61
C SER A 219 78.60 -66.22 -15.11
N ARG A 220 78.33 -65.33 -14.15
CA ARG A 220 77.00 -65.14 -13.56
C ARG A 220 76.63 -63.67 -13.53
N CYS A 221 75.50 -63.34 -14.13
CA CYS A 221 74.93 -62.00 -14.16
C CYS A 221 73.67 -61.94 -13.27
N SER A 222 73.51 -60.81 -12.60
CA SER A 222 72.36 -60.45 -11.76
C SER A 222 71.66 -59.25 -12.36
N PHE A 223 70.33 -59.27 -12.31
CA PHE A 223 69.45 -58.29 -12.92
C PHE A 223 68.52 -57.70 -11.86
N LYS A 224 68.31 -56.38 -11.92
CA LYS A 224 67.43 -55.65 -11.01
C LYS A 224 66.78 -54.49 -11.74
N CYS A 225 65.48 -54.31 -11.58
CA CYS A 225 64.79 -53.15 -12.11
C CYS A 225 64.98 -51.91 -11.23
N ASP A 226 64.89 -50.74 -11.86
CA ASP A 226 64.91 -49.44 -11.19
C ASP A 226 63.68 -49.21 -10.30
N LYS A 227 63.79 -48.23 -9.40
CA LYS A 227 62.74 -47.92 -8.41
C LYS A 227 61.41 -47.58 -9.10
N GLY A 228 60.39 -48.39 -8.85
CA GLY A 228 59.05 -48.27 -9.44
C GLY A 228 58.75 -49.25 -10.56
N PHE A 229 59.70 -50.12 -10.91
CA PHE A 229 59.56 -51.22 -11.84
C PHE A 229 59.79 -52.57 -11.15
N THR A 230 59.12 -53.63 -11.62
CA THR A 230 59.26 -55.00 -11.14
C THR A 230 59.91 -55.90 -12.19
N THR A 231 60.74 -56.85 -11.76
CA THR A 231 61.41 -57.84 -12.60
C THR A 231 60.44 -58.96 -13.00
N ILE A 232 60.22 -59.13 -14.30
CA ILE A 232 59.50 -60.27 -14.88
C ILE A 232 60.54 -61.20 -15.51
N GLY A 233 60.74 -62.38 -14.93
CA GLY A 233 61.74 -63.37 -15.36
C GLY A 233 62.82 -63.65 -14.30
N PRO A 234 63.89 -64.37 -14.66
CA PRO A 234 64.92 -64.81 -13.72
C PRO A 234 65.87 -63.67 -13.32
N ALA A 235 65.97 -63.38 -12.02
CA ALA A 235 66.88 -62.35 -11.49
C ALA A 235 68.38 -62.67 -11.65
N HIS A 236 68.73 -63.91 -12.00
CA HIS A 236 70.10 -64.36 -12.22
C HIS A 236 70.21 -65.24 -13.46
N LEU A 237 71.21 -64.98 -14.31
CA LEU A 237 71.61 -65.83 -15.43
C LEU A 237 73.04 -66.35 -15.24
N GLN A 238 73.30 -67.57 -15.70
CA GLN A 238 74.63 -68.18 -15.69
C GLN A 238 74.98 -68.74 -17.06
N CYS A 239 76.23 -68.58 -17.48
CA CYS A 239 76.74 -69.13 -18.73
C CYS A 239 77.03 -70.64 -18.59
N LEU A 240 76.40 -71.45 -19.44
CA LEU A 240 76.44 -72.91 -19.44
C LEU A 240 77.59 -73.47 -20.29
N PRO A 241 77.96 -74.77 -20.12
CA PRO A 241 78.96 -75.44 -20.98
C PRO A 241 78.64 -75.43 -22.48
N SER A 242 77.39 -75.16 -22.86
CA SER A 242 76.89 -75.08 -24.24
C SER A 242 77.13 -73.73 -24.93
N GLY A 243 77.67 -72.72 -24.25
CA GLY A 243 77.78 -71.36 -24.79
C GLY A 243 76.45 -70.59 -24.81
N GLN A 244 75.44 -71.08 -24.09
CA GLN A 244 74.16 -70.40 -23.90
C GLN A 244 73.98 -69.96 -22.45
N TRP A 245 73.21 -68.88 -22.25
CA TRP A 245 72.73 -68.50 -20.92
C TRP A 245 71.62 -69.45 -20.47
N ALA A 246 71.49 -69.67 -19.16
CA ALA A 246 70.49 -70.57 -18.59
C ALA A 246 69.03 -70.18 -18.85
N ALA A 247 68.76 -68.93 -19.26
CA ALA A 247 67.46 -68.40 -19.69
C ALA A 247 67.66 -67.06 -20.41
N GLU A 248 66.57 -66.51 -20.96
CA GLU A 248 66.53 -65.17 -21.54
C GLU A 248 66.58 -64.04 -20.49
N VAL A 249 66.89 -62.82 -20.95
CA VAL A 249 67.02 -61.62 -20.11
C VAL A 249 65.65 -61.22 -19.51
N PRO A 250 65.55 -60.95 -18.19
CA PRO A 250 64.30 -60.52 -17.57
C PRO A 250 63.88 -59.12 -18.04
N GLN A 251 62.57 -58.86 -18.04
CA GLN A 251 61.98 -57.58 -18.41
C GLN A 251 61.63 -56.75 -17.17
N CYS A 252 61.53 -55.43 -17.33
CA CYS A 252 61.05 -54.51 -16.29
C CYS A 252 59.68 -53.95 -16.68
N ALA A 253 58.66 -54.26 -15.88
CA ALA A 253 57.33 -53.66 -16.00
C ALA A 253 57.14 -52.58 -14.93
N ALA A 254 56.53 -51.44 -15.28
CA ALA A 254 56.19 -50.43 -14.28
C ALA A 254 55.15 -50.98 -13.28
N ILE A 255 55.23 -50.60 -12.02
CA ILE A 255 54.29 -51.03 -10.99
C ILE A 255 52.98 -50.23 -11.15
N GLN A 256 51.84 -50.93 -11.20
CA GLN A 256 50.52 -50.31 -11.28
C GLN A 256 49.94 -50.00 -9.90
N CYS A 257 49.29 -48.85 -9.75
CA CYS A 257 48.45 -48.52 -8.62
C CYS A 257 47.00 -48.97 -8.85
N GLN A 258 46.19 -49.00 -7.79
CA GLN A 258 44.75 -49.29 -7.91
C GLN A 258 44.07 -48.28 -8.85
N PRO A 259 43.17 -48.72 -9.76
CA PRO A 259 42.38 -47.80 -10.59
C PRO A 259 41.57 -46.81 -9.74
N LEU A 260 41.39 -45.59 -10.26
CA LEU A 260 40.69 -44.50 -9.58
C LEU A 260 39.25 -44.37 -10.07
N ASN A 261 38.34 -44.02 -9.17
CA ASN A 261 36.94 -43.76 -9.49
C ASN A 261 36.65 -42.25 -9.62
N ILE A 262 35.64 -41.89 -10.43
CA ILE A 262 35.19 -40.49 -10.53
C ILE A 262 34.45 -40.12 -9.23
N PRO A 263 34.86 -39.06 -8.51
CA PRO A 263 34.19 -38.66 -7.29
C PRO A 263 32.80 -38.08 -7.58
N VAL A 264 31.84 -38.34 -6.70
CA VAL A 264 30.47 -37.80 -6.82
C VAL A 264 30.51 -36.27 -6.72
N ASN A 265 29.85 -35.58 -7.67
CA ASN A 265 29.90 -34.12 -7.86
C ASN A 265 31.33 -33.58 -8.11
N GLY A 266 32.09 -34.29 -8.93
CA GLY A 266 33.46 -33.93 -9.30
C GLY A 266 34.00 -34.75 -10.48
N ASN A 267 35.25 -34.45 -10.86
CA ASN A 267 35.94 -35.06 -11.98
C ASN A 267 37.45 -35.07 -11.72
N PHE A 268 38.22 -35.85 -12.50
CA PHE A 268 39.68 -35.81 -12.46
C PHE A 268 40.31 -35.88 -13.85
N SER A 269 41.55 -35.42 -13.97
CA SER A 269 42.37 -35.59 -15.16
C SER A 269 43.73 -36.19 -14.78
N CYS A 270 44.11 -37.27 -15.45
CA CYS A 270 45.38 -37.97 -15.22
C CYS A 270 46.38 -37.75 -16.35
N ILE A 271 47.66 -37.75 -16.00
CA ILE A 271 48.81 -37.82 -16.90
C ILE A 271 49.51 -39.16 -16.62
N HIS A 272 49.70 -39.98 -17.66
CA HIS A 272 50.25 -41.33 -17.57
C HIS A 272 51.58 -41.42 -18.33
N ILE A 273 52.67 -41.71 -17.63
CA ILE A 273 54.02 -41.78 -18.23
C ILE A 273 54.34 -43.20 -18.73
N HIS A 274 54.04 -44.22 -17.91
CA HIS A 274 54.38 -45.63 -18.18
C HIS A 274 53.16 -46.54 -18.38
N GLY A 275 52.00 -45.95 -18.73
CA GLY A 275 50.70 -46.63 -18.85
C GLY A 275 49.66 -46.19 -17.79
N GLU A 276 48.40 -46.53 -18.01
CA GLU A 276 47.28 -46.10 -17.15
C GLU A 276 47.44 -46.55 -15.71
N PHE A 277 47.40 -45.58 -14.78
CA PHE A 277 47.62 -45.77 -13.34
C PHE A 277 48.95 -46.44 -12.95
N HIS A 278 49.94 -46.51 -13.86
CA HIS A 278 51.29 -47.00 -13.57
C HIS A 278 52.12 -45.96 -12.81
N TYR A 279 53.25 -46.38 -12.23
CA TYR A 279 54.23 -45.53 -11.54
C TYR A 279 54.46 -44.18 -12.25
N GLN A 280 54.57 -43.10 -11.47
CA GLN A 280 54.64 -41.71 -11.96
C GLN A 280 53.39 -41.18 -12.67
N SER A 281 52.29 -41.94 -12.75
CA SER A 281 50.98 -41.35 -13.08
C SER A 281 50.60 -40.28 -12.05
N SER A 282 50.08 -39.15 -12.51
CA SER A 282 49.65 -38.03 -11.67
C SER A 282 48.24 -37.60 -12.04
N CYS A 283 47.34 -37.49 -11.07
CA CYS A 283 45.92 -37.22 -11.29
C CYS A 283 45.46 -36.02 -10.46
N ASN A 284 44.94 -34.98 -11.12
CA ASN A 284 44.38 -33.77 -10.53
C ASN A 284 42.85 -33.90 -10.44
N PHE A 285 42.30 -33.68 -9.25
CA PHE A 285 40.87 -33.78 -8.93
C PHE A 285 40.24 -32.40 -8.79
N ARG A 286 39.02 -32.24 -9.28
CA ARG A 286 38.24 -31.00 -9.19
C ARG A 286 36.79 -31.30 -8.86
N CYS A 287 36.19 -30.51 -7.99
CA CYS A 287 34.77 -30.62 -7.67
C CYS A 287 33.93 -29.72 -8.57
N GLU A 288 32.65 -30.06 -8.70
CA GLU A 288 31.65 -29.25 -9.40
C GLU A 288 31.33 -27.96 -8.64
N GLU A 289 30.60 -27.05 -9.31
CA GLU A 289 30.28 -25.75 -8.73
C GLU A 289 29.43 -25.90 -7.46
N GLY A 290 29.78 -25.13 -6.41
CA GLY A 290 29.15 -25.23 -5.08
C GLY A 290 29.70 -26.33 -4.17
N PHE A 291 30.68 -27.12 -4.62
CA PHE A 291 31.39 -28.12 -3.79
C PHE A 291 32.83 -27.68 -3.46
N LEU A 292 33.42 -28.30 -2.44
CA LEU A 292 34.81 -28.17 -2.01
C LEU A 292 35.49 -29.53 -1.98
N ILE A 293 36.76 -29.56 -2.35
CA ILE A 293 37.57 -30.77 -2.29
C ILE A 293 38.06 -31.02 -0.86
N ASN A 294 37.76 -32.19 -0.32
CA ASN A 294 38.27 -32.69 0.96
C ASN A 294 39.20 -33.89 0.68
N GLY A 295 40.51 -33.64 0.80
CA GLY A 295 41.59 -34.56 0.45
C GLY A 295 42.72 -33.82 -0.28
N ALA A 296 43.58 -34.56 -0.97
CA ALA A 296 44.62 -33.96 -1.81
C ALA A 296 44.08 -33.65 -3.21
N GLU A 297 44.30 -32.41 -3.70
CA GLU A 297 43.90 -32.00 -5.06
C GLU A 297 44.64 -32.78 -6.15
N THR A 298 45.86 -33.24 -5.88
CA THR A 298 46.64 -34.06 -6.82
C THR A 298 47.29 -35.23 -6.11
N ILE A 299 47.16 -36.42 -6.67
CA ILE A 299 47.79 -37.66 -6.18
C ILE A 299 48.67 -38.29 -7.25
N MET A 300 49.76 -38.94 -6.83
CA MET A 300 50.71 -39.60 -7.73
C MET A 300 50.90 -41.08 -7.38
N CYS A 301 51.04 -41.92 -8.39
CA CYS A 301 51.30 -43.35 -8.21
C CYS A 301 52.75 -43.58 -7.80
N GLY A 302 52.96 -43.97 -6.55
CA GLY A 302 54.27 -44.20 -5.96
C GLY A 302 54.86 -45.56 -6.32
N ALA A 303 56.19 -45.68 -6.16
CA ALA A 303 56.99 -46.87 -6.49
C ALA A 303 56.65 -48.17 -5.70
N SER A 304 55.58 -48.15 -4.90
CA SER A 304 55.07 -49.25 -4.09
C SER A 304 53.67 -49.72 -4.51
N GLY A 305 53.15 -49.27 -5.67
CA GLY A 305 51.79 -49.58 -6.12
C GLY A 305 50.69 -48.90 -5.28
N LYS A 306 51.03 -47.79 -4.59
CA LYS A 306 50.11 -47.00 -3.78
C LYS A 306 50.14 -45.54 -4.23
N TRP A 307 48.96 -44.92 -4.24
CA TRP A 307 48.81 -43.47 -4.42
C TRP A 307 49.40 -42.69 -3.23
N SER A 308 49.85 -41.47 -3.48
CA SER A 308 50.44 -40.59 -2.46
C SER A 308 49.45 -40.12 -1.37
N ALA A 309 48.16 -40.19 -1.65
CA ALA A 309 47.06 -39.97 -0.70
C ALA A 309 45.86 -40.85 -1.11
N SER A 310 44.82 -40.89 -0.27
CA SER A 310 43.52 -41.47 -0.62
C SER A 310 42.77 -40.64 -1.67
N GLU A 311 41.78 -41.24 -2.33
CA GLU A 311 40.84 -40.52 -3.21
C GLU A 311 40.18 -39.35 -2.44
N PRO A 312 40.14 -38.13 -2.99
CA PRO A 312 39.49 -36.99 -2.36
C PRO A 312 37.97 -37.04 -2.57
N THR A 313 37.22 -36.38 -1.69
CA THR A 313 35.75 -36.31 -1.74
C THR A 313 35.27 -34.88 -1.97
N CYS A 314 34.18 -34.70 -2.72
CA CYS A 314 33.58 -33.40 -2.96
C CYS A 314 32.45 -33.13 -1.96
N GLN A 315 32.71 -32.26 -0.98
CA GLN A 315 31.75 -31.89 0.06
C GLN A 315 31.00 -30.62 -0.34
N VAL A 316 29.69 -30.58 -0.14
CA VAL A 316 28.88 -29.41 -0.51
C VAL A 316 29.22 -28.22 0.39
N LYS A 317 29.35 -27.02 -0.20
CA LYS A 317 29.53 -25.78 0.59
C LYS A 317 28.29 -25.52 1.43
N GLN A 318 28.50 -25.03 2.65
CA GLN A 318 27.43 -24.65 3.57
C GLN A 318 27.46 -23.13 3.82
N CYS A 319 26.29 -22.51 3.80
CA CYS A 319 26.09 -21.14 4.23
C CYS A 319 25.86 -21.07 5.76
N GLN A 320 26.05 -19.89 6.34
CA GLN A 320 25.84 -19.66 7.77
C GLN A 320 24.37 -19.93 8.17
N PRO A 321 24.09 -20.63 9.29
CA PRO A 321 22.73 -20.91 9.73
C PRO A 321 21.91 -19.62 9.96
N VAL A 322 20.75 -19.54 9.32
CA VAL A 322 19.79 -18.43 9.46
C VAL A 322 18.67 -18.76 10.44
N ARG A 323 18.04 -17.72 11.00
CA ARG A 323 16.88 -17.81 11.90
C ARG A 323 15.71 -17.01 11.32
N PRO A 324 14.45 -17.36 11.63
CA PRO A 324 13.32 -16.52 11.26
C PRO A 324 13.46 -15.11 11.88
N PRO A 325 13.05 -14.05 11.17
CA PRO A 325 13.02 -12.70 11.74
C PRO A 325 11.93 -12.58 12.82
N ALA A 326 12.07 -11.61 13.71
CA ALA A 326 11.02 -11.30 14.69
C ALA A 326 9.71 -10.92 13.95
N ARG A 327 8.58 -11.47 14.40
CA ARG A 327 7.27 -11.37 13.73
C ARG A 327 7.24 -11.90 12.28
N GLY A 328 8.07 -12.89 11.98
CA GLY A 328 8.05 -13.58 10.69
C GLY A 328 8.30 -15.08 10.81
N MET A 329 7.87 -15.78 9.77
CA MET A 329 8.09 -17.19 9.53
C MET A 329 9.16 -17.38 8.46
N MET A 330 9.86 -18.50 8.52
CA MET A 330 10.90 -18.90 7.58
C MET A 330 10.69 -20.37 7.23
N ASP A 331 10.59 -20.69 5.94
CA ASP A 331 10.55 -22.06 5.43
C ASP A 331 11.72 -22.28 4.46
N CYS A 332 12.45 -23.37 4.62
CA CYS A 332 13.72 -23.62 3.93
C CYS A 332 13.74 -24.98 3.24
N VAL A 333 13.80 -24.95 1.90
CA VAL A 333 14.03 -26.13 1.07
C VAL A 333 15.53 -26.38 0.97
N ASN A 334 15.96 -27.56 1.41
CA ASN A 334 17.37 -27.96 1.52
C ASN A 334 17.63 -29.20 0.65
N PRO A 335 17.98 -29.05 -0.64
CA PRO A 335 17.94 -30.15 -1.62
C PRO A 335 19.13 -31.12 -1.54
N ILE A 336 20.24 -30.73 -0.92
CA ILE A 336 21.47 -31.56 -0.82
C ILE A 336 21.85 -31.77 0.65
N GLY A 337 21.85 -30.70 1.45
CA GLY A 337 22.04 -30.74 2.89
C GLY A 337 21.55 -29.46 3.56
N VAL A 338 21.46 -29.47 4.90
CA VAL A 338 20.95 -28.31 5.65
C VAL A 338 21.86 -27.10 5.44
N TYR A 339 21.28 -25.99 4.97
CA TYR A 339 21.95 -24.75 4.54
C TYR A 339 23.09 -24.97 3.52
N SER A 340 23.04 -26.03 2.71
CA SER A 340 24.01 -26.27 1.64
C SER A 340 23.80 -25.35 0.44
N TYR A 341 24.76 -25.34 -0.50
CA TYR A 341 24.58 -24.84 -1.86
C TYR A 341 23.20 -25.24 -2.44
N ASN A 342 22.56 -24.29 -3.12
CA ASN A 342 21.21 -24.36 -3.69
C ASN A 342 20.07 -24.56 -2.67
N SER A 343 20.33 -24.50 -1.36
CA SER A 343 19.26 -24.36 -0.36
C SER A 343 18.61 -22.98 -0.48
N THR A 344 17.29 -22.96 -0.41
CA THR A 344 16.49 -21.74 -0.57
C THR A 344 15.58 -21.56 0.65
N CYS A 345 15.76 -20.46 1.37
CA CYS A 345 14.88 -20.05 2.47
C CYS A 345 13.95 -18.93 2.00
N SER A 346 12.65 -19.13 2.21
CA SER A 346 11.59 -18.17 1.95
C SER A 346 11.08 -17.55 3.25
N PHE A 347 10.70 -16.28 3.20
CA PHE A 347 10.29 -15.50 4.38
C PHE A 347 8.87 -14.94 4.19
N ALA A 348 8.11 -14.88 5.28
CA ALA A 348 6.80 -14.26 5.34
C ALA A 348 6.60 -13.59 6.71
N CYS A 349 5.88 -12.48 6.78
CA CYS A 349 5.63 -11.77 8.03
C CYS A 349 4.25 -12.09 8.63
N GLU A 350 4.08 -11.79 9.92
CA GLU A 350 2.77 -11.69 10.56
C GLU A 350 1.89 -10.66 9.84
N THR A 351 0.56 -10.84 9.91
CA THR A 351 -0.41 -9.93 9.28
C THR A 351 -0.21 -8.48 9.75
N GLY A 352 -0.10 -7.54 8.81
CA GLY A 352 0.16 -6.13 9.09
C GLY A 352 1.64 -5.76 9.23
N PHE A 353 2.53 -6.70 8.90
CA PHE A 353 3.97 -6.47 8.73
C PHE A 353 4.39 -6.83 7.28
N GLN A 354 5.35 -6.08 6.74
CA GLN A 354 5.95 -6.30 5.42
C GLN A 354 7.45 -6.58 5.53
N LEU A 355 8.02 -7.25 4.53
CA LEU A 355 9.45 -7.51 4.44
C LEU A 355 10.21 -6.26 3.98
N SER A 356 11.38 -6.01 4.57
CA SER A 356 12.24 -4.86 4.24
C SER A 356 13.13 -5.05 2.99
N ASP A 357 13.30 -6.30 2.54
CA ASP A 357 14.21 -6.74 1.47
C ASP A 357 13.69 -8.08 0.89
N SER A 358 14.47 -8.73 0.02
CA SER A 358 14.15 -9.99 -0.68
C SER A 358 13.37 -11.01 0.15
N GLN A 359 12.27 -11.50 -0.43
CA GLN A 359 11.44 -12.57 0.12
C GLN A 359 12.14 -13.95 0.15
N THR A 360 13.25 -14.11 -0.56
CA THR A 360 14.01 -15.37 -0.60
C THR A 360 15.52 -15.15 -0.47
N LEU A 361 16.17 -16.08 0.23
CA LEU A 361 17.63 -16.21 0.29
C LEU A 361 18.02 -17.56 -0.31
N ILE A 362 19.03 -17.54 -1.19
CA ILE A 362 19.57 -18.74 -1.83
C ILE A 362 21.04 -18.89 -1.41
N CYS A 363 21.44 -20.10 -1.00
CA CYS A 363 22.84 -20.37 -0.67
C CYS A 363 23.64 -20.57 -1.97
N SER A 364 24.47 -19.58 -2.30
CA SER A 364 25.20 -19.52 -3.57
C SER A 364 26.47 -20.40 -3.59
N ALA A 365 27.05 -20.58 -4.77
CA ALA A 365 28.25 -21.40 -4.97
C ALA A 365 29.52 -20.88 -4.27
N SER A 366 29.49 -19.69 -3.66
CA SER A 366 30.56 -19.21 -2.78
C SER A 366 30.50 -19.76 -1.36
N GLY A 367 29.35 -20.30 -0.93
CA GLY A 367 29.06 -20.57 0.49
C GLY A 367 28.48 -19.36 1.23
N GLN A 368 27.95 -18.36 0.51
CA GLN A 368 27.26 -17.20 1.08
C GLN A 368 25.82 -17.10 0.56
N TRP A 369 24.92 -16.57 1.39
CA TRP A 369 23.55 -16.23 1.01
C TRP A 369 23.51 -15.04 0.03
N THR A 370 22.48 -14.98 -0.81
CA THR A 370 22.27 -13.90 -1.79
C THR A 370 22.01 -12.51 -1.19
N SER A 371 21.48 -12.43 0.04
CA SER A 371 21.35 -11.20 0.85
C SER A 371 21.34 -11.57 2.35
N HIS A 372 21.03 -10.59 3.20
CA HIS A 372 20.81 -10.75 4.63
C HIS A 372 19.35 -11.17 4.91
N VAL A 373 19.07 -11.65 6.12
CA VAL A 373 17.70 -11.98 6.54
C VAL A 373 16.84 -10.70 6.57
N PRO A 374 15.70 -10.64 5.85
CA PRO A 374 14.84 -9.46 5.82
C PRO A 374 14.18 -9.20 7.18
N ALA A 375 13.94 -7.93 7.51
CA ALA A 375 13.20 -7.53 8.70
C ALA A 375 11.70 -7.41 8.40
N CYS A 376 10.85 -7.87 9.32
CA CYS A 376 9.41 -7.61 9.27
C CYS A 376 9.11 -6.25 9.92
N GLN A 377 8.75 -5.26 9.11
CA GLN A 377 8.41 -3.90 9.54
C GLN A 377 6.89 -3.71 9.52
N ALA A 378 6.32 -3.05 10.53
CA ALA A 378 4.87 -2.80 10.55
C ALA A 378 4.47 -1.91 9.38
N VAL A 379 3.35 -2.22 8.73
CA VAL A 379 2.87 -1.46 7.56
C VAL A 379 2.51 -0.03 7.99
N GLN A 380 2.96 0.94 7.20
CA GLN A 380 2.85 2.37 7.50
C GLN A 380 1.60 2.97 6.84
N CYS A 381 0.68 3.51 7.64
CA CYS A 381 -0.44 4.31 7.11
C CYS A 381 -0.03 5.78 6.93
N GLN A 382 -0.80 6.51 6.11
CA GLN A 382 -0.66 7.97 5.94
C GLN A 382 -0.73 8.71 7.28
N SER A 383 0.16 9.67 7.51
CA SER A 383 0.21 10.45 8.75
C SER A 383 -1.01 11.36 8.88
N LEU A 384 -1.79 11.20 9.95
CA LEU A 384 -2.97 12.02 10.21
C LEU A 384 -2.60 13.30 10.98
N LYS A 385 -3.45 14.33 10.86
CA LYS A 385 -3.34 15.60 11.59
C LYS A 385 -4.69 15.94 12.23
N ALA A 386 -4.66 16.75 13.29
CA ALA A 386 -5.89 17.29 13.87
C ALA A 386 -6.67 18.09 12.81
N PRO A 387 -7.99 17.92 12.68
CA PRO A 387 -8.81 18.74 11.81
C PRO A 387 -8.88 20.18 12.33
N ALA A 388 -9.11 21.14 11.43
CA ALA A 388 -9.32 22.53 11.84
C ALA A 388 -10.51 22.62 12.81
N HIS A 389 -10.35 23.36 13.91
CA HIS A 389 -11.30 23.43 15.03
C HIS A 389 -11.57 22.08 15.73
N GLY A 390 -10.59 21.16 15.72
CA GLY A 390 -10.60 19.94 16.53
C GLY A 390 -9.20 19.54 17.01
N ASN A 391 -9.16 18.51 17.85
CA ASN A 391 -7.97 17.83 18.36
C ASN A 391 -7.97 16.38 17.90
N THR A 392 -6.80 15.74 17.96
CA THR A 392 -6.66 14.29 17.79
C THR A 392 -5.74 13.71 18.85
N THR A 393 -6.04 12.48 19.27
CA THR A 393 -5.20 11.68 20.18
C THR A 393 -4.99 10.31 19.54
N CYS A 394 -3.74 9.98 19.22
CA CYS A 394 -3.39 8.69 18.63
C CYS A 394 -2.63 7.81 19.63
N VAL A 395 -2.90 6.51 19.58
CA VAL A 395 -2.16 5.46 20.28
C VAL A 395 -1.42 4.64 19.22
N HIS A 396 -0.13 4.39 19.45
CA HIS A 396 0.77 3.75 18.49
C HIS A 396 1.42 2.51 19.12
N LEU A 397 1.10 1.31 18.61
CA LEU A 397 1.58 0.04 19.19
C LEU A 397 2.97 -0.37 18.70
N HIS A 398 3.24 -0.22 17.40
CA HIS A 398 4.52 -0.65 16.79
C HIS A 398 5.37 0.52 16.25
N GLY A 399 4.74 1.68 16.01
CA GLY A 399 5.39 2.93 15.55
C GLY A 399 4.36 3.98 15.15
N GLU A 400 4.78 5.24 14.95
CA GLU A 400 3.88 6.34 14.59
C GLU A 400 3.13 6.06 13.29
N PHE A 401 1.79 6.09 13.37
CA PHE A 401 0.85 5.81 12.26
C PHE A 401 1.06 4.45 11.56
N GLN A 402 1.69 3.48 12.20
CA GLN A 402 1.84 2.10 11.70
C GLN A 402 0.65 1.22 12.09
N TYR A 403 0.60 0.00 11.56
CA TYR A 403 -0.45 -1.01 11.82
C TYR A 403 -0.88 -1.05 13.30
N GLN A 404 -2.18 -1.17 13.56
CA GLN A 404 -2.79 -1.09 14.89
C GLN A 404 -2.62 0.26 15.61
N SER A 405 -2.16 1.32 14.93
CA SER A 405 -2.39 2.68 15.43
C SER A 405 -3.87 3.00 15.41
N SER A 406 -4.39 3.56 16.50
CA SER A 406 -5.78 4.01 16.61
C SER A 406 -5.79 5.50 16.95
N CYS A 407 -6.46 6.30 16.12
CA CYS A 407 -6.55 7.76 16.28
C CYS A 407 -8.00 8.15 16.56
N THR A 408 -8.22 8.85 17.68
CA THR A 408 -9.51 9.43 18.06
C THR A 408 -9.51 10.94 17.75
N PHE A 409 -10.66 11.47 17.36
CA PHE A 409 -10.86 12.86 16.96
C PHE A 409 -11.96 13.51 17.78
N PHE A 410 -11.73 14.75 18.21
CA PHE A 410 -12.67 15.55 18.98
C PHE A 410 -12.78 16.94 18.38
N CYS A 411 -13.98 17.53 18.35
CA CYS A 411 -14.16 18.90 17.90
C CYS A 411 -14.16 19.88 19.09
N THR A 412 -13.74 21.12 18.83
CA THR A 412 -13.82 22.23 19.79
C THR A 412 -15.26 22.73 19.95
N GLU A 413 -15.53 23.48 21.01
CA GLU A 413 -16.88 23.97 21.33
C GLU A 413 -17.53 24.71 20.14
N GLY A 414 -18.79 24.37 19.87
CA GLY A 414 -19.56 24.91 18.74
C GLY A 414 -19.25 24.28 17.38
N PHE A 415 -18.41 23.24 17.33
CA PHE A 415 -18.18 22.41 16.16
C PHE A 415 -18.62 20.96 16.42
N HIS A 416 -19.22 20.31 15.43
CA HIS A 416 -19.65 18.92 15.47
C HIS A 416 -18.84 18.07 14.47
N LEU A 417 -18.62 16.81 14.82
CA LEU A 417 -17.77 15.89 14.05
C LEU A 417 -18.55 15.24 12.91
N LEU A 418 -18.10 15.45 11.66
CA LEU A 418 -18.59 14.76 10.48
C LEU A 418 -17.58 13.73 10.01
N GLY A 419 -17.92 12.44 10.21
CA GLY A 419 -17.08 11.30 9.84
C GLY A 419 -17.16 10.19 10.90
N LYS A 420 -16.06 9.48 11.11
CA LYS A 420 -15.88 8.56 12.24
C LYS A 420 -15.01 9.23 13.31
N GLU A 421 -15.40 9.07 14.57
CA GLU A 421 -14.67 9.59 15.74
C GLU A 421 -13.33 8.87 15.94
N VAL A 422 -13.31 7.55 15.71
CA VAL A 422 -12.12 6.68 15.78
C VAL A 422 -11.81 6.13 14.39
N THR A 423 -10.52 6.04 14.06
CA THR A 423 -10.04 5.33 12.87
C THR A 423 -8.73 4.59 13.15
N GLU A 424 -8.56 3.41 12.58
CA GLU A 424 -7.46 2.48 12.87
C GLU A 424 -6.65 2.14 11.62
N CYS A 425 -5.32 2.03 11.77
CA CYS A 425 -4.40 1.67 10.70
C CYS A 425 -4.44 0.17 10.46
N THR A 426 -4.95 -0.24 9.30
CA THR A 426 -5.19 -1.64 8.93
C THR A 426 -3.96 -2.31 8.31
N ALA A 427 -4.03 -3.62 8.12
CA ALA A 427 -2.92 -4.41 7.58
C ALA A 427 -2.56 -4.10 6.11
N SER A 428 -3.39 -3.32 5.38
CA SER A 428 -3.10 -2.86 4.02
C SER A 428 -2.36 -1.51 3.97
N GLY A 429 -2.16 -0.83 5.10
CA GLY A 429 -1.67 0.55 5.13
C GLY A 429 -2.75 1.62 4.92
N GLU A 430 -4.01 1.21 4.85
CA GLU A 430 -5.16 2.12 4.81
C GLU A 430 -5.79 2.29 6.20
N TRP A 431 -6.39 3.46 6.45
CA TRP A 431 -7.20 3.71 7.64
C TRP A 431 -8.63 3.22 7.46
N THR A 432 -9.25 2.66 8.50
CA THR A 432 -10.66 2.21 8.48
C THR A 432 -11.68 3.27 8.05
N ALA A 433 -11.32 4.55 8.20
CA ALA A 433 -12.07 5.72 7.75
C ALA A 433 -11.11 6.89 7.50
N PRO A 434 -11.41 7.82 6.57
CA PRO A 434 -10.67 9.07 6.44
C PRO A 434 -10.82 9.94 7.69
N ALA A 435 -9.88 10.86 7.90
CA ALA A 435 -9.96 11.83 9.00
C ALA A 435 -11.26 12.66 8.91
N PRO A 436 -12.00 12.84 10.03
CA PRO A 436 -13.27 13.56 10.03
C PRO A 436 -13.08 15.07 9.94
N VAL A 437 -14.16 15.79 9.60
CA VAL A 437 -14.19 17.25 9.52
C VAL A 437 -15.04 17.81 10.66
N CYS A 438 -14.49 18.76 11.42
CA CYS A 438 -15.26 19.53 12.40
C CYS A 438 -16.02 20.67 11.69
N GLN A 439 -17.34 20.59 11.62
CA GLN A 439 -18.19 21.63 11.04
C GLN A 439 -18.83 22.48 12.15
N ALA A 440 -18.79 23.81 12.00
CA ALA A 440 -19.48 24.72 12.92
C ALA A 440 -20.99 24.42 12.96
N ALA A 441 -21.58 24.40 14.15
CA ALA A 441 -23.01 24.18 14.35
C ALA A 441 -23.81 25.25 13.57
N LYS A 442 -24.88 24.84 12.86
CA LYS A 442 -25.70 25.74 12.04
C LYS A 442 -26.96 26.14 12.78
N CYS A 443 -27.21 27.44 12.87
CA CYS A 443 -28.45 28.00 13.36
C CYS A 443 -29.51 28.11 12.26
N PRO A 444 -30.81 28.24 12.62
CA PRO A 444 -31.89 28.51 11.67
C PRO A 444 -31.61 29.72 10.78
N PHE A 445 -32.06 29.68 9.52
CA PHE A 445 -31.89 30.78 8.58
C PHE A 445 -32.64 32.05 9.04
N LEU A 446 -31.95 33.19 9.09
CA LEU A 446 -32.56 34.49 9.39
C LEU A 446 -32.84 35.27 8.11
N HIS A 447 -34.10 35.68 7.93
CA HIS A 447 -34.52 36.59 6.87
C HIS A 447 -34.67 38.04 7.38
N ARG A 448 -34.65 39.00 6.45
CA ARG A 448 -34.89 40.43 6.74
C ARG A 448 -36.34 40.63 7.25
N PRO A 449 -36.58 41.30 8.39
CA PRO A 449 -37.95 41.60 8.84
C PRO A 449 -38.65 42.56 7.87
N ALA A 450 -39.98 42.44 7.78
CA ALA A 450 -40.80 43.40 7.05
C ALA A 450 -40.62 44.82 7.64
N ASN A 451 -40.44 45.82 6.78
CA ASN A 451 -40.12 47.21 7.16
C ASN A 451 -38.86 47.37 8.04
N GLY A 452 -37.85 46.52 7.84
CA GLY A 452 -36.54 46.68 8.47
C GLY A 452 -35.37 46.15 7.65
N HIS A 453 -34.23 46.03 8.32
CA HIS A 453 -32.94 45.62 7.77
C HIS A 453 -32.32 44.52 8.63
N LEU A 454 -31.41 43.75 8.01
CA LEU A 454 -30.64 42.70 8.64
C LEU A 454 -29.20 42.79 8.12
N LYS A 455 -28.22 42.84 9.03
CA LYS A 455 -26.79 42.85 8.73
C LYS A 455 -26.09 41.81 9.61
N CYS A 456 -25.52 40.78 8.99
CA CYS A 456 -24.82 39.70 9.68
C CYS A 456 -23.31 39.72 9.45
N LEU A 457 -22.58 39.21 10.44
CA LEU A 457 -21.19 38.80 10.35
C LEU A 457 -21.13 37.27 10.53
N HIS A 458 -20.29 36.59 9.76
CA HIS A 458 -20.18 35.13 9.75
C HIS A 458 -18.69 34.71 9.85
N PRO A 459 -18.17 34.38 11.05
CA PRO A 459 -16.76 34.04 11.23
C PRO A 459 -16.31 32.74 10.56
N HIS A 460 -17.23 31.78 10.37
CA HIS A 460 -16.93 30.44 9.84
C HIS A 460 -17.74 30.11 8.58
N SER A 461 -19.07 30.20 8.64
CA SER A 461 -19.97 30.08 7.48
C SER A 461 -21.31 30.73 7.77
N HIS A 462 -22.12 30.96 6.72
CA HIS A 462 -23.46 31.57 6.85
C HIS A 462 -24.31 30.90 7.93
N PHE A 463 -24.75 31.72 8.90
CA PHE A 463 -25.59 31.34 10.03
C PHE A 463 -25.05 30.18 10.89
N ALA A 464 -23.73 29.97 10.92
CA ALA A 464 -23.09 29.02 11.82
C ALA A 464 -22.56 29.69 13.11
N TYR A 465 -22.12 28.87 14.07
CA TYR A 465 -21.58 29.28 15.38
C TYR A 465 -20.72 30.56 15.32
N GLY A 466 -20.94 31.47 16.27
CA GLY A 466 -20.28 32.78 16.31
C GLY A 466 -20.79 33.80 15.28
N SER A 467 -21.75 33.44 14.41
CA SER A 467 -22.45 34.44 13.59
C SER A 467 -23.21 35.41 14.47
N SER A 468 -23.04 36.71 14.22
CA SER A 468 -23.74 37.79 14.94
C SER A 468 -24.52 38.63 13.92
N CYS A 469 -25.82 38.75 14.13
CA CYS A 469 -26.80 39.31 13.19
C CYS A 469 -27.57 40.45 13.83
N ASN A 470 -27.33 41.68 13.35
CA ASN A 470 -27.97 42.89 13.84
C ASN A 470 -29.20 43.26 12.99
N PHE A 471 -30.27 43.68 13.68
CA PHE A 471 -31.56 44.06 13.12
C PHE A 471 -31.85 45.53 13.40
N SER A 472 -32.41 46.22 12.42
CA SER A 472 -32.93 47.59 12.57
C SER A 472 -34.22 47.77 11.78
N CYS A 473 -34.97 48.85 12.05
CA CYS A 473 -36.23 49.14 11.38
C CYS A 473 -36.14 50.39 10.51
N ASN A 474 -37.02 50.47 9.52
CA ASN A 474 -37.21 51.67 8.71
C ASN A 474 -37.81 52.80 9.55
N ALA A 475 -37.69 54.06 9.09
CA ALA A 475 -38.37 55.20 9.71
C ALA A 475 -39.89 54.94 9.84
N GLY A 476 -40.46 55.30 10.99
CA GLY A 476 -41.85 55.01 11.35
C GLY A 476 -42.13 53.59 11.86
N PHE A 477 -41.09 52.78 12.07
CA PHE A 477 -41.20 51.45 12.69
C PHE A 477 -40.21 51.30 13.85
N GLN A 478 -40.69 50.72 14.96
CA GLN A 478 -39.91 50.40 16.14
C GLN A 478 -39.60 48.90 16.18
N LEU A 479 -38.38 48.53 16.58
CA LEU A 479 -37.99 47.13 16.75
C LEU A 479 -38.62 46.55 18.03
N VAL A 480 -39.20 45.36 17.92
CA VAL A 480 -39.69 44.56 19.04
C VAL A 480 -38.88 43.26 19.09
N GLY A 481 -38.17 43.05 20.21
CA GLY A 481 -37.20 41.96 20.39
C GLY A 481 -35.76 42.47 20.51
N LEU A 482 -34.79 41.56 20.54
CA LEU A 482 -33.38 41.89 20.74
C LEU A 482 -32.72 42.38 19.45
N ALA A 483 -31.97 43.50 19.51
CA ALA A 483 -31.40 44.14 18.32
C ALA A 483 -30.24 43.36 17.65
N THR A 484 -29.61 42.43 18.36
CA THR A 484 -28.57 41.56 17.82
C THR A 484 -28.81 40.12 18.30
N LEU A 485 -28.81 39.16 17.37
CA LEU A 485 -28.87 37.73 17.68
C LEU A 485 -27.53 37.07 17.36
N GLU A 486 -27.09 36.17 18.24
CA GLU A 486 -25.84 35.42 18.08
C GLU A 486 -26.12 33.92 18.02
N CYS A 487 -25.38 33.21 17.16
CA CYS A 487 -25.53 31.77 16.95
C CYS A 487 -24.65 31.00 17.94
N THR A 488 -25.29 30.24 18.84
CA THR A 488 -24.63 29.54 19.95
C THR A 488 -23.95 28.24 19.51
N ALA A 489 -23.15 27.66 20.40
CA ALA A 489 -22.49 26.37 20.19
C ALA A 489 -23.48 25.21 19.97
N LEU A 490 -24.74 25.36 20.37
CA LEU A 490 -25.81 24.37 20.21
C LEU A 490 -26.53 24.46 18.85
N GLY A 491 -26.17 25.42 17.99
CA GLY A 491 -26.89 25.65 16.73
C GLY A 491 -28.27 26.29 16.91
N ASN A 492 -28.47 27.09 17.97
CA ASN A 492 -29.64 27.94 18.11
C ASN A 492 -29.26 29.43 18.23
N TRP A 493 -30.20 30.32 17.95
CA TRP A 493 -30.02 31.75 18.21
C TRP A 493 -30.27 32.06 19.68
N THR A 494 -29.56 33.06 20.21
CA THR A 494 -29.71 33.54 21.60
C THR A 494 -31.13 33.95 21.99
N GLN A 495 -31.95 34.40 21.03
CA GLN A 495 -33.38 34.73 21.18
C GLN A 495 -34.12 34.45 19.86
N GLU A 496 -35.46 34.51 19.89
CA GLU A 496 -36.31 34.50 18.69
C GLU A 496 -36.10 35.76 17.83
N MET A 497 -36.51 35.68 16.54
CA MET A 497 -36.29 36.75 15.58
C MET A 497 -37.13 38.00 15.91
N PRO A 498 -36.52 39.21 16.02
CA PRO A 498 -37.25 40.44 16.24
C PRO A 498 -38.02 40.91 15.00
N TYR A 499 -39.05 41.74 15.21
CA TYR A 499 -39.88 42.29 14.14
C TYR A 499 -40.09 43.80 14.29
N CYS A 500 -40.39 44.48 13.18
CA CYS A 500 -40.61 45.92 13.14
C CYS A 500 -42.11 46.23 13.21
N LYS A 501 -42.54 46.92 14.27
CA LYS A 501 -43.93 47.36 14.50
C LYS A 501 -44.05 48.84 14.14
N ALA A 502 -45.06 49.21 13.35
CA ALA A 502 -45.31 50.61 13.02
C ALA A 502 -45.58 51.44 14.30
N VAL A 503 -45.01 52.66 14.37
CA VAL A 503 -45.30 53.57 15.48
C VAL A 503 -46.78 53.94 15.51
N GLN A 504 -47.29 54.28 16.69
CA GLN A 504 -48.70 54.56 16.93
C GLN A 504 -48.89 56.04 17.23
N CYS A 505 -49.79 56.71 16.51
CA CYS A 505 -50.21 58.07 16.83
C CYS A 505 -51.34 58.07 17.89
N PRO A 506 -51.52 59.17 18.64
CA PRO A 506 -52.61 59.30 19.61
C PRO A 506 -53.99 59.09 18.95
N PRO A 507 -54.98 58.50 19.66
CA PRO A 507 -56.32 58.35 19.11
C PRO A 507 -56.96 59.69 18.75
N LEU A 508 -57.39 59.82 17.50
CA LEU A 508 -58.20 60.95 17.04
C LEU A 508 -59.63 60.84 17.60
N LYS A 509 -60.34 61.97 17.60
CA LYS A 509 -61.77 62.04 17.95
C LYS A 509 -62.53 62.65 16.78
N THR A 510 -63.68 62.07 16.46
CA THR A 510 -64.54 62.57 15.38
C THR A 510 -65.08 63.96 15.74
N PRO A 511 -64.98 64.95 14.84
CA PRO A 511 -65.54 66.27 15.08
C PRO A 511 -67.06 66.21 15.27
N GLU A 512 -67.59 66.94 16.25
CA GLU A 512 -69.03 67.06 16.43
C GLU A 512 -69.67 67.70 15.19
N ASN A 513 -70.79 67.14 14.70
CA ASN A 513 -71.39 67.48 13.41
C ASN A 513 -70.47 67.28 12.18
N GLY A 514 -69.42 66.47 12.32
CA GLY A 514 -68.55 66.03 11.22
C GLY A 514 -68.50 64.51 11.04
N LYS A 515 -67.62 64.08 10.14
CA LYS A 515 -67.28 62.68 9.84
C LYS A 515 -65.79 62.58 9.57
N GLU A 516 -65.16 61.53 10.09
CA GLU A 516 -63.79 61.14 9.75
C GLU A 516 -63.80 59.94 8.78
N ASN A 517 -62.79 59.85 7.93
CA ASN A 517 -62.50 58.67 7.11
C ASN A 517 -60.98 58.45 7.09
N CYS A 518 -60.52 57.32 7.63
CA CYS A 518 -59.11 57.03 7.86
C CYS A 518 -58.63 55.82 7.06
N SER A 519 -57.68 56.03 6.17
CA SER A 519 -56.88 54.95 5.58
C SER A 519 -55.78 54.54 6.56
N ASN A 520 -55.77 53.27 6.96
CA ASN A 520 -54.96 52.73 8.07
C ASN A 520 -53.99 51.64 7.57
N THR A 521 -53.00 52.01 6.75
CA THR A 521 -52.17 51.07 5.97
C THR A 521 -51.38 50.05 6.80
N TYR A 522 -50.85 50.44 7.96
CA TYR A 522 -50.04 49.58 8.84
C TYR A 522 -50.71 49.29 10.19
N GLY A 523 -52.05 49.36 10.22
CA GLY A 523 -52.87 49.24 11.43
C GLY A 523 -53.53 50.57 11.83
N HIS A 524 -54.50 50.48 12.73
CA HIS A 524 -55.32 51.63 13.14
C HIS A 524 -54.47 52.73 13.79
N PHE A 525 -54.53 53.95 13.26
CA PHE A 525 -53.73 55.11 13.71
C PHE A 525 -52.20 54.84 13.77
N ALA A 526 -51.71 53.90 12.96
CA ALA A 526 -50.27 53.63 12.80
C ALA A 526 -49.60 54.65 11.87
N TYR A 527 -48.26 54.66 11.82
CA TYR A 527 -47.49 55.37 10.79
C TYR A 527 -48.10 55.21 9.39
N TYR A 528 -48.05 56.29 8.59
CA TYR A 528 -48.63 56.35 7.24
C TYR A 528 -50.17 56.29 7.21
N SER A 529 -50.86 56.20 8.36
CA SER A 529 -52.31 56.38 8.39
C SER A 529 -52.69 57.81 8.05
N SER A 530 -53.78 57.97 7.28
CA SER A 530 -54.21 59.26 6.75
C SER A 530 -55.72 59.42 6.92
N CYS A 531 -56.10 60.39 7.73
CA CYS A 531 -57.48 60.70 8.10
C CYS A 531 -57.95 62.00 7.43
N ILE A 532 -59.08 61.93 6.75
CA ILE A 532 -59.75 63.05 6.09
C ILE A 532 -61.02 63.37 6.87
N PHE A 533 -61.27 64.65 7.11
CA PHE A 533 -62.40 65.17 7.87
C PHE A 533 -63.36 65.94 6.96
N SER A 534 -64.66 65.77 7.21
CA SER A 534 -65.73 66.48 6.50
C SER A 534 -66.83 66.89 7.46
N CYS A 535 -67.56 67.96 7.14
CA CYS A 535 -68.67 68.44 7.96
C CYS A 535 -70.03 68.04 7.38
N ASN A 536 -71.03 67.89 8.25
CA ASN A 536 -72.42 67.73 7.83
C ASN A 536 -72.97 69.05 7.23
N SER A 537 -74.05 68.97 6.46
CA SER A 537 -74.66 70.12 5.81
C SER A 537 -75.04 71.22 6.82
N GLY A 538 -74.71 72.47 6.49
CA GLY A 538 -74.87 73.61 7.39
C GLY A 538 -73.69 73.90 8.31
N PHE A 539 -72.60 73.12 8.22
CA PHE A 539 -71.37 73.33 8.98
C PHE A 539 -70.16 73.43 8.04
N GLU A 540 -69.21 74.29 8.39
CA GLU A 540 -67.94 74.54 7.69
C GLU A 540 -66.77 74.00 8.51
N LEU A 541 -65.74 73.45 7.84
CA LEU A 541 -64.60 72.84 8.50
C LEU A 541 -63.55 73.92 8.89
N ALA A 542 -63.33 74.12 10.18
CA ALA A 542 -62.28 74.98 10.69
C ALA A 542 -61.09 74.15 11.19
N GLY A 543 -60.04 74.07 10.36
CA GLY A 543 -58.80 73.35 10.65
C GLY A 543 -58.24 72.68 9.40
N SER A 544 -57.34 71.72 9.56
CA SER A 544 -56.80 70.93 8.45
C SER A 544 -57.80 69.85 8.01
N GLU A 545 -58.14 69.82 6.72
CA GLU A 545 -58.99 68.77 6.11
C GLU A 545 -58.41 67.36 6.28
N LYS A 546 -57.07 67.26 6.29
CA LYS A 546 -56.34 65.99 6.28
C LYS A 546 -55.22 65.98 7.31
N LEU A 547 -55.19 64.93 8.13
CA LEU A 547 -54.10 64.65 9.08
C LEU A 547 -53.42 63.33 8.71
N ASN A 548 -52.08 63.30 8.78
CA ASN A 548 -51.28 62.09 8.56
C ASN A 548 -50.52 61.72 9.82
N CYS A 549 -50.35 60.43 10.10
CA CYS A 549 -49.53 59.93 11.21
C CYS A 549 -48.06 59.84 10.77
N THR A 550 -47.18 60.58 11.45
CA THR A 550 -45.75 60.71 11.14
C THR A 550 -44.91 59.54 11.63
N ASP A 551 -43.67 59.47 11.17
CA ASP A 551 -42.66 58.51 11.60
C ASP A 551 -42.24 58.66 13.07
N GLN A 552 -42.56 59.81 13.68
CA GLN A 552 -42.36 60.11 15.10
C GLN A 552 -43.55 59.73 15.99
N GLY A 553 -44.66 59.22 15.41
CA GLY A 553 -45.87 58.88 16.17
C GLY A 553 -46.69 60.10 16.60
N ASN A 554 -46.63 61.21 15.87
CA ASN A 554 -47.53 62.35 16.03
C ASN A 554 -48.39 62.58 14.77
N TRP A 555 -49.51 63.29 14.92
CA TRP A 555 -50.28 63.76 13.77
C TRP A 555 -49.71 65.08 13.25
N THR A 556 -49.82 65.33 11.95
CA THR A 556 -49.38 66.58 11.29
C THR A 556 -50.11 67.85 11.74
N GLY A 557 -51.05 67.77 12.69
CA GLY A 557 -51.86 68.88 13.19
C GLY A 557 -52.93 68.39 14.16
N GLU A 558 -53.72 69.32 14.71
CA GLU A 558 -54.84 69.04 15.62
C GLU A 558 -56.12 68.68 14.85
N THR A 559 -57.06 68.00 15.51
CA THR A 559 -58.39 67.65 14.93
C THR A 559 -59.17 68.92 14.56
N PRO A 560 -59.67 69.05 13.32
CA PRO A 560 -60.47 70.20 12.91
C PRO A 560 -61.85 70.21 13.57
N VAL A 561 -62.51 71.37 13.59
CA VAL A 561 -63.83 71.57 14.22
C VAL A 561 -64.85 72.05 13.20
N CYS A 562 -65.99 71.36 13.11
CA CYS A 562 -67.13 71.79 12.28
C CYS A 562 -67.90 72.93 12.96
N LYS A 563 -67.92 74.11 12.34
CA LYS A 563 -68.61 75.32 12.86
C LYS A 563 -69.88 75.57 12.05
N ALA A 564 -71.00 75.77 12.72
CA ALA A 564 -72.27 76.03 12.03
C ALA A 564 -72.20 77.36 11.23
N LEU A 565 -72.56 77.30 9.95
CA LEU A 565 -72.55 78.46 9.05
C LEU A 565 -73.50 79.55 9.58
N LYS A 566 -73.07 80.81 9.50
CA LYS A 566 -73.82 81.97 10.00
C LYS A 566 -74.66 82.59 8.89
N CYS A 567 -75.94 82.79 9.17
CA CYS A 567 -76.78 83.69 8.40
C CYS A 567 -76.55 85.16 8.81
N PRO A 568 -76.87 86.14 7.94
CA PRO A 568 -76.87 87.56 8.30
C PRO A 568 -77.69 87.84 9.56
N GLU A 569 -77.25 88.77 10.40
CA GLU A 569 -77.96 89.08 11.64
C GLU A 569 -79.36 89.67 11.38
N LEU A 570 -80.35 89.24 12.17
CA LEU A 570 -81.72 89.74 12.09
C LEU A 570 -82.07 90.58 13.32
N HIS A 571 -82.66 91.74 13.08
CA HIS A 571 -83.16 92.64 14.11
C HIS A 571 -84.69 92.71 14.12
N ALA A 572 -85.28 93.17 15.22
CA ALA A 572 -86.72 93.36 15.32
C ALA A 572 -87.21 94.46 14.36
N PRO A 573 -88.33 94.25 13.63
CA PRO A 573 -88.90 95.29 12.79
C PRO A 573 -89.49 96.40 13.66
N LYS A 574 -89.50 97.64 13.14
CA LYS A 574 -90.11 98.78 13.86
C LYS A 574 -91.58 98.49 14.16
N ASN A 575 -91.99 98.70 15.42
CA ASN A 575 -93.32 98.36 15.95
C ASN A 575 -93.65 96.85 15.84
N GLY A 576 -92.65 96.02 16.12
CA GLY A 576 -92.76 94.58 16.24
C GLY A 576 -91.61 93.96 17.02
N GLN A 577 -91.69 92.65 17.20
CA GLN A 577 -90.83 91.87 18.07
C GLN A 577 -90.26 90.66 17.32
N LEU A 578 -89.06 90.25 17.70
CA LEU A 578 -88.33 89.12 17.13
C LEU A 578 -87.99 88.13 18.24
N LYS A 579 -88.42 86.87 18.08
CA LYS A 579 -88.04 85.76 18.95
C LYS A 579 -87.37 84.67 18.11
N CYS A 580 -86.07 84.50 18.30
CA CYS A 580 -85.28 83.45 17.66
C CYS A 580 -84.99 82.29 18.60
N SER A 581 -84.77 81.12 18.01
CA SER A 581 -84.21 79.92 18.66
C SER A 581 -82.93 79.55 17.93
N HIS A 582 -81.85 79.31 18.67
CA HIS A 582 -80.47 79.22 18.15
C HIS A 582 -79.82 77.88 18.53
N PRO A 583 -80.03 76.79 17.77
CA PRO A 583 -79.56 75.45 18.17
C PRO A 583 -78.04 75.31 18.24
N TYR A 584 -77.32 75.98 17.34
CA TYR A 584 -75.86 75.86 17.18
C TYR A 584 -75.12 77.20 17.33
N GLY A 585 -75.77 78.21 17.91
CA GLY A 585 -75.24 79.56 18.11
C GLY A 585 -76.07 80.68 17.46
N ASN A 586 -75.73 81.92 17.80
CA ASN A 586 -76.49 83.10 17.34
C ASN A 586 -76.48 83.20 15.81
N PHE A 587 -77.68 83.18 15.24
CA PHE A 587 -77.98 83.25 13.81
C PHE A 587 -77.27 82.20 12.92
N THR A 588 -76.85 81.06 13.50
CA THR A 588 -76.28 79.94 12.74
C THR A 588 -77.34 79.08 12.04
N TYR A 589 -76.90 78.14 11.21
CA TYR A 589 -77.71 77.08 10.60
C TYR A 589 -78.76 76.51 11.57
N ASN A 590 -79.96 76.26 11.03
CA ASN A 590 -81.15 75.80 11.76
C ASN A 590 -81.65 76.77 12.86
N THR A 591 -81.10 77.99 12.97
CA THR A 591 -81.79 79.07 13.69
C THR A 591 -83.16 79.30 13.08
N SER A 592 -84.18 79.41 13.93
CA SER A 592 -85.53 79.76 13.49
C SER A 592 -86.02 81.00 14.22
N CYS A 593 -86.30 82.05 13.46
CA CYS A 593 -86.70 83.38 13.93
C CYS A 593 -88.18 83.63 13.62
N VAL A 594 -88.98 83.90 14.66
CA VAL A 594 -90.41 84.20 14.55
C VAL A 594 -90.64 85.69 14.82
N PHE A 595 -91.42 86.32 13.94
CA PHE A 595 -91.76 87.74 14.03
C PHE A 595 -93.19 87.93 14.51
N SER A 596 -93.42 88.92 15.36
CA SER A 596 -94.73 89.46 15.72
C SER A 596 -94.74 90.99 15.53
N CYS A 597 -95.91 91.58 15.37
CA CYS A 597 -96.09 93.03 15.38
C CYS A 597 -96.75 93.45 16.69
N ASP A 598 -96.50 94.67 17.13
CA ASP A 598 -97.12 95.21 18.35
C ASP A 598 -98.61 95.49 18.15
N THR A 599 -99.36 95.62 19.25
CA THR A 599 -100.82 95.82 19.21
C THR A 599 -101.20 97.02 18.34
N GLY A 600 -102.11 96.80 17.39
CA GLY A 600 -102.52 97.81 16.40
C GLY A 600 -101.67 97.85 15.13
N PHE A 601 -100.71 96.95 14.95
CA PHE A 601 -99.92 96.80 13.72
C PHE A 601 -100.14 95.42 13.07
N ILE A 602 -100.30 95.40 11.75
CA ILE A 602 -100.41 94.19 10.93
C ILE A 602 -99.08 93.87 10.23
N LYS A 603 -98.77 92.57 10.12
CA LYS A 603 -97.54 92.05 9.54
C LYS A 603 -97.67 91.86 8.03
N ILE A 604 -96.71 92.37 7.28
CA ILE A 604 -96.54 92.16 5.84
C ILE A 604 -95.25 91.36 5.62
N GLY A 605 -95.37 90.13 5.13
CA GLY A 605 -94.24 89.20 4.92
C GLY A 605 -94.26 87.98 5.84
N SER A 606 -93.21 87.16 5.77
CA SER A 606 -93.13 85.84 6.41
C SER A 606 -93.27 85.89 7.94
N LYS A 607 -94.06 84.97 8.51
CA LYS A 607 -94.21 84.83 9.98
C LYS A 607 -92.94 84.28 10.65
N ARG A 608 -92.15 83.48 9.93
CA ARG A 608 -90.95 82.78 10.38
C ARG A 608 -89.90 82.86 9.27
N LEU A 609 -88.62 83.01 9.64
CA LEU A 609 -87.47 82.77 8.78
C LEU A 609 -86.59 81.68 9.42
N ASN A 610 -86.01 80.80 8.60
CA ASN A 610 -85.07 79.78 9.04
C ASN A 610 -83.70 80.02 8.37
N CYS A 611 -82.62 79.74 9.09
CA CYS A 611 -81.26 79.80 8.55
C CYS A 611 -80.91 78.47 7.85
N MET A 612 -80.65 78.53 6.55
CA MET A 612 -80.44 77.39 5.65
C MET A 612 -78.99 76.90 5.67
N ALA A 613 -78.77 75.72 5.10
CA ALA A 613 -77.46 75.04 5.11
C ALA A 613 -76.34 75.77 4.34
N MET A 614 -76.67 76.81 3.58
CA MET A 614 -75.72 77.68 2.87
C MET A 614 -75.36 78.97 3.64
N GLY A 615 -75.93 79.21 4.83
CA GLY A 615 -75.80 80.51 5.52
C GLY A 615 -76.75 81.58 5.00
N GLU A 616 -77.86 81.20 4.35
CA GLU A 616 -78.89 82.13 3.86
C GLU A 616 -80.22 81.98 4.61
N TRP A 617 -81.00 83.05 4.72
CA TRP A 617 -82.37 82.98 5.25
C TRP A 617 -83.36 82.52 4.19
N THR A 618 -84.45 81.85 4.61
CA THR A 618 -85.61 81.52 3.77
C THR A 618 -86.43 82.73 3.26
N GLY A 619 -85.86 83.94 3.20
CA GLY A 619 -86.52 85.17 2.80
C GLY A 619 -86.15 86.39 3.66
N PHE A 620 -86.79 87.52 3.37
CA PHE A 620 -86.52 88.82 4.03
C PHE A 620 -87.40 89.06 5.27
N ALA A 621 -86.93 89.93 6.16
CA ALA A 621 -87.65 90.30 7.38
C ALA A 621 -88.99 91.03 7.08
N PRO A 622 -90.08 90.69 7.79
CA PRO A 622 -91.39 91.30 7.56
C PRO A 622 -91.50 92.72 8.11
N LEU A 623 -92.43 93.51 7.55
CA LEU A 623 -92.73 94.87 7.97
C LEU A 623 -94.02 94.92 8.80
N CYS A 624 -94.03 95.68 9.89
CA CYS A 624 -95.22 95.99 10.68
C CYS A 624 -95.80 97.35 10.25
N LYS A 625 -97.07 97.39 9.84
CA LYS A 625 -97.77 98.62 9.42
C LYS A 625 -99.00 98.85 10.31
N ALA A 626 -99.25 100.10 10.68
CA ALA A 626 -100.40 100.43 11.53
C ALA A 626 -101.72 100.07 10.85
N ILE A 627 -102.62 99.43 11.61
CA ILE A 627 -103.99 99.13 11.18
C ILE A 627 -104.73 100.46 10.96
N LYS A 628 -105.63 100.50 9.98
CA LYS A 628 -106.43 101.70 9.65
C LYS A 628 -107.89 101.50 10.00
N CYS A 629 -108.49 102.55 10.54
CA CYS A 629 -109.94 102.66 10.73
C CYS A 629 -110.60 103.34 9.51
N PRO A 630 -111.93 103.19 9.34
CA PRO A 630 -112.67 103.88 8.28
C PRO A 630 -112.46 105.40 8.32
N PRO A 631 -112.34 106.09 7.16
CA PRO A 631 -112.21 107.54 7.12
C PRO A 631 -113.49 108.21 7.65
N LEU A 632 -113.33 109.26 8.45
CA LEU A 632 -114.45 109.98 9.07
C LEU A 632 -115.06 110.99 8.11
N ARG A 633 -116.39 110.89 7.94
CA ARG A 633 -117.21 111.72 7.04
C ARG A 633 -117.18 113.20 7.44
N GLU A 634 -117.83 114.02 6.64
CA GLU A 634 -118.05 115.44 6.90
C GLU A 634 -119.55 115.70 7.01
N THR A 635 -119.89 116.64 7.88
CA THR A 635 -121.23 116.92 8.37
C THR A 635 -121.27 118.40 8.70
N GLU A 636 -122.26 119.10 8.16
CA GLU A 636 -122.46 120.52 8.45
C GLU A 636 -122.68 120.74 9.96
N ASN A 637 -122.40 121.95 10.43
CA ASN A 637 -122.55 122.38 11.83
C ASN A 637 -121.66 121.64 12.87
N MET A 638 -120.80 120.69 12.48
CA MET A 638 -119.84 120.03 13.37
C MET A 638 -118.38 120.20 12.93
N LYS A 639 -117.53 120.67 13.83
CA LYS A 639 -116.07 120.74 13.67
C LYS A 639 -115.41 119.46 14.20
N LYS A 640 -114.51 118.85 13.42
CA LYS A 640 -113.66 117.71 13.82
C LYS A 640 -112.19 118.11 13.85
N ASN A 641 -111.47 117.72 14.90
CA ASN A 641 -110.02 117.90 15.04
C ASN A 641 -109.36 116.54 15.33
N CYS A 642 -108.47 116.09 14.46
CA CYS A 642 -107.88 114.74 14.50
C CYS A 642 -106.35 114.77 14.63
N SER A 643 -105.82 113.93 15.52
CA SER A 643 -104.39 113.60 15.59
C SER A 643 -104.14 112.20 15.01
N HIS A 644 -103.03 112.02 14.31
CA HIS A 644 -102.73 110.84 13.49
C HIS A 644 -101.31 110.30 13.71
N PRO A 645 -101.00 109.67 14.88
CA PRO A 645 -99.63 109.33 15.27
C PRO A 645 -98.89 108.38 14.31
N TRP A 646 -99.61 107.48 13.63
CA TRP A 646 -99.04 106.49 12.71
C TRP A 646 -99.58 106.63 11.27
N GLY A 647 -100.00 107.84 10.90
CA GLY A 647 -100.61 108.19 9.61
C GLY A 647 -102.13 108.35 9.65
N SER A 648 -102.71 108.90 8.58
CA SER A 648 -104.13 109.28 8.54
C SER A 648 -105.07 108.10 8.84
N PHE A 649 -105.98 108.32 9.79
CA PHE A 649 -106.95 107.36 10.35
C PHE A 649 -106.35 105.99 10.78
N SER A 650 -105.08 105.96 11.17
CA SER A 650 -104.39 104.77 11.71
C SER A 650 -104.70 104.51 13.19
N TYR A 651 -104.35 103.33 13.70
CA TYR A 651 -104.39 102.96 15.11
C TYR A 651 -103.93 104.09 16.05
N SER A 652 -104.60 104.24 17.19
CA SER A 652 -104.44 105.33 18.16
C SER A 652 -104.79 106.75 17.67
N SER A 653 -105.09 106.97 16.37
CA SER A 653 -105.59 108.26 15.89
C SER A 653 -106.80 108.70 16.70
N GLY A 654 -106.75 109.92 17.24
CA GLY A 654 -107.81 110.46 18.11
C GLY A 654 -108.46 111.67 17.49
N CYS A 655 -109.78 111.63 17.33
CA CYS A 655 -110.58 112.73 16.79
C CYS A 655 -111.52 113.29 17.85
N ARG A 656 -111.55 114.61 17.99
CA ARG A 656 -112.43 115.37 18.90
C ARG A 656 -113.48 116.13 18.09
N PHE A 657 -114.71 116.21 18.59
CA PHE A 657 -115.84 116.85 17.93
C PHE A 657 -116.43 117.97 18.78
N SER A 658 -116.95 118.99 18.12
CA SER A 658 -117.69 120.11 18.72
C SER A 658 -118.66 120.72 17.71
N CYS A 659 -119.89 120.98 18.11
CA CYS A 659 -120.86 121.72 17.29
C CYS A 659 -120.49 123.21 17.15
N ILE A 660 -121.13 123.90 16.22
CA ILE A 660 -121.19 125.37 16.20
C ILE A 660 -122.18 125.91 17.24
N GLU A 661 -122.10 127.21 17.48
CA GLU A 661 -122.94 127.92 18.46
C GLU A 661 -124.43 127.80 18.12
N GLY A 662 -125.29 127.69 19.15
CA GLY A 662 -126.72 127.36 19.00
C GLY A 662 -127.05 125.86 18.98
N PHE A 663 -126.07 124.98 18.73
CA PHE A 663 -126.28 123.52 18.65
C PHE A 663 -125.56 122.75 19.77
N ILE A 664 -126.23 121.73 20.31
CA ILE A 664 -125.73 120.82 21.35
C ILE A 664 -125.25 119.50 20.71
N LEU A 665 -124.09 119.00 21.14
CA LEU A 665 -123.52 117.73 20.65
C LEU A 665 -124.21 116.52 21.30
N ASN A 666 -124.84 115.70 20.48
CA ASN A 666 -125.43 114.42 20.84
C ASN A 666 -124.43 113.29 20.48
N GLY A 667 -123.97 112.54 21.49
CA GLY A 667 -122.93 111.51 21.37
C GLY A 667 -121.58 111.92 21.96
N THR A 668 -120.55 111.08 21.78
CA THR A 668 -119.23 111.27 22.41
C THR A 668 -118.39 112.34 21.71
N SER A 669 -117.93 113.35 22.46
CA SER A 669 -117.05 114.41 21.95
C SER A 669 -115.63 113.98 21.55
N ARG A 670 -115.28 112.70 21.69
CA ARG A 670 -114.01 112.11 21.25
C ARG A 670 -114.19 110.65 20.84
N MET A 671 -113.53 110.24 19.76
CA MET A 671 -113.32 108.83 19.38
C MET A 671 -111.83 108.56 19.12
N GLN A 672 -111.42 107.30 19.20
CA GLN A 672 -110.06 106.86 18.91
C GLN A 672 -110.05 105.56 18.08
N CYS A 673 -109.14 105.45 17.12
CA CYS A 673 -108.98 104.27 16.29
C CYS A 673 -108.37 103.11 17.10
N GLN A 674 -109.11 102.01 17.22
CA GLN A 674 -108.83 100.83 18.04
C GLN A 674 -108.02 99.77 17.26
N PRO A 675 -107.38 98.80 17.93
CA PRO A 675 -106.45 97.87 17.27
C PRO A 675 -107.16 96.80 16.42
N ASP A 676 -108.50 96.74 16.46
CA ASP A 676 -109.35 95.94 15.57
C ASP A 676 -109.68 96.66 14.24
N GLY A 677 -109.26 97.92 14.08
CA GLY A 677 -109.60 98.76 12.93
C GLY A 677 -110.96 99.44 13.02
N ARG A 678 -111.57 99.55 14.20
CA ARG A 678 -112.83 100.29 14.43
C ARG A 678 -112.58 101.58 15.23
N TRP A 679 -113.53 102.51 15.19
CA TRP A 679 -113.53 103.66 16.08
C TRP A 679 -114.14 103.27 17.44
N SER A 680 -113.59 103.81 18.52
CA SER A 680 -114.03 103.52 19.91
C SER A 680 -115.45 103.95 20.25
N ALA A 681 -116.09 104.72 19.38
CA ALA A 681 -117.46 105.21 19.47
C ALA A 681 -117.95 105.55 18.07
N GLU A 682 -119.27 105.70 17.91
CA GLU A 682 -119.88 106.18 16.68
C GLU A 682 -119.74 107.72 16.52
N MET A 683 -120.09 108.25 15.35
CA MET A 683 -119.92 109.66 15.02
C MET A 683 -121.08 110.50 15.59
N PRO A 684 -120.81 111.55 16.39
CA PRO A 684 -121.86 112.36 17.02
C PRO A 684 -122.58 113.33 16.06
N VAL A 685 -123.67 113.94 16.51
CA VAL A 685 -124.59 114.81 15.74
C VAL A 685 -124.94 116.08 16.54
N CYS A 686 -125.50 117.14 15.92
CA CYS A 686 -125.76 118.45 16.52
C CYS A 686 -127.27 118.85 16.47
N GLN A 687 -127.85 119.43 17.55
CA GLN A 687 -129.31 119.71 17.68
C GLN A 687 -129.64 121.03 18.46
N GLU A 688 -130.83 121.64 18.27
CA GLU A 688 -131.23 123.00 18.76
C GLU A 688 -132.03 123.04 20.10
N SER A 689 -132.41 124.24 20.61
CA SER A 689 -133.01 124.47 21.96
C SER A 689 -133.94 125.71 22.08
N THR A 690 -134.96 125.72 22.98
CA THR A 690 -135.95 126.82 23.17
C THR A 690 -136.54 126.96 24.60
N ALA A 691 -136.61 128.20 25.17
CA ALA A 691 -137.62 128.67 26.17
C ALA A 691 -137.31 130.05 26.85
N ILE A 692 -138.13 131.10 26.63
CA ILE A 692 -138.31 132.30 27.53
C ILE A 692 -139.73 132.91 27.31
N TYR A 693 -140.52 133.18 28.35
CA TYR A 693 -141.70 134.10 28.27
C TYR A 693 -142.15 134.67 29.65
N LEU A 694 -142.10 136.01 29.78
CA LEU A 694 -142.74 136.95 30.74
C LEU A 694 -143.46 136.50 32.04
N LYS A 695 -143.06 137.09 33.18
CA LYS A 695 -143.92 138.01 33.98
C LYS A 695 -143.19 138.83 35.06
N GLN A 696 -143.67 140.05 35.34
CA GLN A 696 -143.33 140.88 36.51
C GLN A 696 -144.59 141.67 36.92
N VAL A 697 -144.92 141.77 38.22
CA VAL A 697 -146.19 142.33 38.74
C VAL A 697 -145.97 143.08 40.07
N LEU A 698 -146.83 144.08 40.28
CA LEU A 698 -147.12 144.97 41.43
C LEU A 698 -146.69 144.60 42.88
N LEU A 699 -146.63 145.66 43.70
CA LEU A 699 -146.32 145.67 45.14
C LEU A 699 -147.53 145.42 46.06
N TYR A 700 -147.19 145.04 47.30
CA TYR A 700 -147.99 145.01 48.56
C TYR A 700 -149.10 143.97 48.77
N THR A 701 -148.91 143.19 49.84
CA THR A 701 -149.93 142.53 50.68
C THR A 701 -149.52 142.65 52.16
N GLY A 702 -150.47 142.48 53.09
CA GLY A 702 -150.24 142.46 54.54
C GLY A 702 -151.50 142.09 55.33
N GLY A 703 -151.35 141.39 56.47
CA GLY A 703 -152.44 140.70 57.20
C GLY A 703 -152.54 139.22 56.78
N VAL A 704 -152.19 138.16 57.57
CA VAL A 704 -152.26 137.89 59.03
C VAL A 704 -153.73 137.82 59.49
N THR A 705 -154.28 136.74 60.07
CA THR A 705 -153.89 135.85 61.21
C THR A 705 -154.24 134.36 60.96
N ALA A 706 -153.68 133.29 61.55
CA ALA A 706 -153.00 132.98 62.83
C ALA A 706 -153.93 132.57 64.01
N VAL A 707 -153.84 131.29 64.46
CA VAL A 707 -154.35 130.67 65.71
C VAL A 707 -153.63 129.30 65.85
N LEU A 708 -152.96 128.90 66.94
CA LEU A 708 -152.58 129.64 68.17
C LEU A 708 -151.29 129.04 68.80
N VAL A 709 -150.26 129.89 68.97
CA VAL A 709 -149.03 129.76 69.80
C VAL A 709 -148.36 128.38 70.02
N ALA A 710 -147.23 128.18 69.30
CA ALA A 710 -145.98 127.49 69.67
C ALA A 710 -145.97 126.01 70.16
N ALA A 711 -145.09 125.14 69.68
CA ALA A 711 -144.23 125.17 68.48
C ALA A 711 -143.78 123.73 68.14
N LEU A 712 -144.33 123.12 67.08
CA LEU A 712 -144.17 121.69 66.75
C LEU A 712 -143.69 121.52 65.29
N ILE A 713 -142.64 120.74 65.00
CA ILE A 713 -142.58 119.28 64.69
C ILE A 713 -143.12 118.85 63.30
N SER A 714 -142.24 118.22 62.51
CA SER A 714 -142.49 117.17 61.49
C SER A 714 -143.21 117.45 60.16
N GLY A 715 -143.06 116.46 59.26
CA GLY A 715 -143.91 116.23 58.09
C GLY A 715 -143.21 116.56 56.76
N GLY A 716 -143.17 115.70 55.74
CA GLY A 716 -143.74 114.35 55.60
C GLY A 716 -143.97 114.10 54.09
N LEU A 717 -143.28 113.15 53.45
CA LEU A 717 -143.63 111.72 53.36
C LEU A 717 -144.85 111.39 52.47
N ILE A 718 -144.63 110.42 51.56
CA ILE A 718 -145.61 109.48 50.98
C ILE A 718 -146.65 110.12 50.03
N ALA A 719 -146.66 109.86 48.71
CA ALA A 719 -146.71 108.59 47.95
C ALA A 719 -148.10 107.93 47.91
N LEU A 720 -148.24 106.84 47.12
CA LEU A 720 -149.50 106.21 46.63
C LEU A 720 -150.18 106.99 45.48
N ALA A 721 -150.84 106.37 44.50
CA ALA A 721 -150.82 104.99 43.97
C ALA A 721 -151.59 104.96 42.61
N ILE A 722 -151.92 103.75 42.12
CA ILE A 722 -152.83 103.43 40.97
C ILE A 722 -152.15 103.59 39.59
N LYS A 723 -151.91 102.58 38.71
CA LYS A 723 -152.43 101.21 38.40
C LYS A 723 -153.38 101.18 37.19
N ARG A 724 -153.19 100.17 36.31
CA ARG A 724 -153.93 99.80 35.05
C ARG A 724 -153.30 100.34 33.74
N LEU A 725 -153.53 99.75 32.55
CA LEU A 725 -153.55 98.33 32.07
C LEU A 725 -153.94 98.28 30.56
N SER A 726 -153.69 97.15 29.88
CA SER A 726 -154.20 96.79 28.52
C SER A 726 -153.54 97.58 27.36
N LYS A 727 -153.41 97.12 26.10
CA LYS A 727 -153.72 95.86 25.35
C LYS A 727 -152.58 95.68 24.28
N LYS A 728 -152.22 94.51 23.73
CA LYS A 728 -152.95 93.57 22.81
C LYS A 728 -153.37 94.25 21.47
N GLU A 729 -153.25 93.68 20.27
CA GLU A 729 -152.94 92.29 19.85
C GLU A 729 -152.65 92.17 18.32
N GLU A 730 -151.75 91.24 17.91
CA GLU A 730 -151.72 90.50 16.61
C GLU A 730 -151.69 91.24 15.24
N ARG A 731 -151.48 90.64 14.05
CA ARG A 731 -151.29 89.26 13.50
C ARG A 731 -150.45 89.42 12.18
N LEU A 732 -149.82 88.49 11.44
CA LEU A 732 -149.63 87.02 11.23
C LEU A 732 -148.15 86.87 10.69
N LEU A 733 -147.45 85.75 10.42
CA LEU A 733 -147.57 84.26 10.45
C LEU A 733 -146.12 83.67 10.53
N ASN A 734 -145.95 82.52 11.21
CA ASN A 734 -145.35 81.22 10.80
C ASN A 734 -144.30 81.14 9.64
N ASP A 735 -143.33 80.20 9.59
CA ASP A 735 -142.93 78.99 10.38
C ASP A 735 -141.54 78.48 9.86
N THR A 736 -140.75 77.53 10.40
CA THR A 736 -140.62 76.79 11.69
C THR A 736 -139.27 76.02 11.75
N SER A 737 -138.77 75.76 12.97
CA SER A 737 -138.05 74.54 13.50
C SER A 737 -137.05 73.67 12.68
N ASP A 738 -136.14 72.88 13.26
CA ASP A 738 -135.39 72.80 14.56
C ASP A 738 -134.50 71.51 14.53
N LEU A 739 -133.72 71.24 15.60
CA LEU A 739 -133.12 69.94 16.04
C LEU A 739 -131.91 69.33 15.30
N GLY A 740 -130.98 68.73 16.07
CA GLY A 740 -129.98 67.75 15.60
C GLY A 740 -128.67 67.65 16.42
N VAL A 741 -128.29 66.44 16.89
CA VAL A 741 -127.03 66.16 17.65
C VAL A 741 -126.34 64.84 17.11
N PRO A 742 -125.48 64.05 17.80
CA PRO A 742 -124.07 63.80 17.40
C PRO A 742 -123.69 62.40 16.82
N GLY A 743 -122.42 62.27 16.37
CA GLY A 743 -121.66 61.02 16.05
C GLY A 743 -120.36 61.37 15.29
N VAL A 744 -119.12 60.90 15.51
CA VAL A 744 -118.44 59.73 16.15
C VAL A 744 -118.11 58.56 15.17
N TYR A 745 -116.89 58.00 15.29
CA TYR A 745 -116.26 56.89 14.50
C TYR A 745 -115.70 57.24 13.09
N SER A 746 -114.67 56.58 12.49
CA SER A 746 -113.59 55.69 13.00
C SER A 746 -112.56 55.32 11.89
N ASN A 747 -111.33 54.95 12.26
CA ASN A 747 -110.32 54.23 11.43
C ASN A 747 -109.84 55.00 10.16
N SER A 748 -108.85 54.60 9.33
CA SER A 748 -107.88 53.47 9.21
C SER A 748 -106.77 53.89 8.21
N ALA A 749 -105.60 53.25 8.03
CA ALA A 749 -104.73 52.35 8.83
C ALA A 749 -103.42 52.07 8.02
N TYR A 750 -102.38 51.46 8.62
CA TYR A 750 -101.06 51.11 8.02
C TYR A 750 -100.20 52.33 7.57
N GLY A 751 -98.85 52.22 7.44
CA GLY A 751 -97.93 51.14 7.82
C GLY A 751 -96.49 51.32 7.29
N SER A 752 -95.58 50.45 7.76
CA SER A 752 -94.25 50.07 7.20
C SER A 752 -93.14 51.13 6.94
N VAL A 753 -91.95 50.84 7.50
CA VAL A 753 -90.59 50.92 6.87
C VAL A 753 -90.08 52.33 6.47
N SER A 754 -88.87 52.78 6.85
CA SER A 754 -87.61 52.05 7.16
C SER A 754 -86.95 52.52 8.45
#